data_AF-A0A4U8UUK8-F1
#
_entry.id   AF-A0A4U8UUK8-F1
#
_cell.length_a   1.000
_cell.length_b   1.000
_cell.length_c   1.000
_cell.angle_alpha   90.00
_cell.angle_beta   90.00
_cell.angle_gamma   90.00
#
_symmetry.space_group_name_H-M   'P 1'
#
loop_
_entity.id
_entity.type
_entity.pdbx_description
1 polymer ?
#
loop_
_entity_poly.entity_id
_entity_poly.type
_entity_poly.pdbx_seq_one_letter_code
_entity_poly.pdbx_strand_id
1 'polypeptide(L)'
;MSSMHTLLPFPFKDVHFTASDYANAWFLARCSLSSASTCRFIRVCSSLSDRTPGRPQEVGVRCRRNEIVLMSVVANVTSWPLLALVFSALIFVAASLFNEEQPTELHIGGVFPMEAGSGGWPGGQACLPAMALDDINRNEEVLAGYRLELHHYNSKCQPGLAAQQMYELLYKKPVKLMLLAGCSPVTTVVAEAAPVWNLVVLSYGASSPALSNRYRFPTLFRTHPSANMQNPTRIKLFEKFRWRRITILQSVEEVFVSTARDLEEQCRDRGIRVERQSFYGDPTDAVKALVRQDARIIVGLFYVTEARRVLCQAYKHGLYGRKYVWFFIGWYADTWYIPPKDEFINCTAKQMEEAAQYHFTTESIMLSRDKNPAISGMTGLQFQSRLMEMIDTDPANTGGFPEAPLAYDAIWALALAFNCTMSSLPQDIRLEQFTYNDTVVANRLFECVKNTQFKGVSGQVMFSDSGDRIARTQIEQMQDGKYVVLGYYDTTSQRLDWVDHELFFGGKGPPPDSTIIKESLLTVSKSLYIGVFILVVIGLLMALATFIFNVYYLTRSIVQESQPQCNNVLIVGCTLCSLSLVLMGLPAEGVAFPRQSFSLLCHSRISILMIGFTFAYGSMFAKVWIVHRMGANENHELASYQKDEEEGSPWESIRMLITAMVGRQALVAAALRKLSTHAYGSLIARRPCILNQV
;
A
#
# COMPACT_ATOMS: atom_id res chain seq x y z
N MET A 1 7.84 51.71 -11.11
CA MET A 1 8.99 52.62 -10.93
C MET A 1 10.23 51.75 -10.79
N SER A 2 11.15 51.81 -11.77
CA SER A 2 12.45 51.11 -11.94
C SER A 2 12.60 49.62 -11.53
N SER A 3 13.09 48.64 -12.30
CA SER A 3 13.88 48.52 -13.55
C SER A 3 15.40 48.77 -13.49
N MET A 4 16.19 47.66 -13.54
CA MET A 4 17.52 47.43 -14.18
C MET A 4 18.05 46.08 -13.63
N HIS A 5 18.43 45.06 -14.42
CA HIS A 5 19.61 44.92 -15.32
C HIS A 5 20.95 45.03 -14.58
N THR A 6 21.90 44.09 -14.75
CA THR A 6 22.86 44.05 -15.89
C THR A 6 23.46 42.63 -16.09
N LEU A 7 24.01 42.34 -17.29
CA LEU A 7 24.70 41.09 -17.72
C LEU A 7 26.23 41.27 -17.74
N LEU A 8 27.04 40.20 -17.76
CA LEU A 8 28.40 40.13 -18.37
C LEU A 8 28.79 38.63 -18.68
N PRO A 9 29.81 38.31 -19.53
CA PRO A 9 29.80 37.09 -20.36
C PRO A 9 31.10 36.21 -20.36
N PHE A 10 31.19 35.30 -21.36
CA PHE A 10 32.31 34.40 -21.74
C PHE A 10 33.70 35.06 -21.90
N PRO A 11 34.78 34.25 -21.94
CA PRO A 11 35.45 34.03 -23.24
C PRO A 11 35.93 32.59 -23.55
N PHE A 12 36.16 32.31 -24.84
CA PHE A 12 36.93 31.17 -25.38
C PHE A 12 38.42 31.53 -25.57
N LYS A 13 39.32 30.54 -25.73
CA LYS A 13 40.63 30.73 -26.38
C LYS A 13 41.29 29.42 -26.85
N ASP A 14 42.26 29.54 -27.76
CA ASP A 14 42.69 28.48 -28.68
C ASP A 14 44.05 27.81 -28.38
N VAL A 15 44.16 26.55 -28.83
CA VAL A 15 45.27 25.91 -29.61
C VAL A 15 46.70 26.44 -29.45
N HIS A 16 47.67 25.54 -29.17
CA HIS A 16 48.85 25.32 -30.06
C HIS A 16 49.65 24.02 -29.78
N PHE A 17 50.51 23.65 -30.74
CA PHE A 17 51.27 22.40 -30.88
C PHE A 17 52.70 22.44 -30.29
N THR A 18 53.25 21.24 -30.04
CA THR A 18 54.67 20.89 -30.28
C THR A 18 54.72 19.55 -31.04
N ALA A 19 55.86 19.20 -31.67
CA ALA A 19 55.95 18.01 -32.54
C ALA A 19 57.38 17.42 -32.68
N SER A 20 57.46 16.09 -32.71
CA SER A 20 58.52 15.27 -33.33
C SER A 20 58.01 13.82 -33.39
N ASP A 21 57.78 13.15 -34.52
CA ASP A 21 58.64 12.83 -35.68
C ASP A 21 59.82 11.91 -35.37
N TYR A 22 59.87 10.74 -36.04
CA TYR A 22 60.86 10.48 -37.11
C TYR A 22 60.60 9.15 -37.87
N ALA A 23 60.47 9.25 -39.21
CA ALA A 23 61.02 8.32 -40.23
C ALA A 23 60.50 6.85 -40.37
N ASN A 24 60.40 6.24 -41.57
CA ASN A 24 60.56 6.79 -42.94
C ASN A 24 59.96 5.92 -44.09
N ALA A 25 59.97 6.50 -45.30
CA ALA A 25 60.11 5.85 -46.62
C ALA A 25 58.94 5.04 -47.29
N TRP A 26 58.04 5.79 -47.94
CA TRP A 26 57.82 5.78 -49.41
C TRP A 26 57.66 4.45 -50.21
N PHE A 27 56.53 4.31 -50.95
CA PHE A 27 56.49 4.62 -52.40
C PHE A 27 55.05 4.84 -52.94
N LEU A 28 54.92 5.38 -54.16
CA LEU A 28 53.66 5.60 -54.91
C LEU A 28 53.40 4.41 -55.90
N ALA A 29 52.27 4.26 -56.63
CA ALA A 29 51.21 5.21 -56.99
C ALA A 29 49.84 4.57 -57.40
N ARG A 30 48.77 5.36 -57.18
CA ARG A 30 47.55 5.57 -58.01
C ARG A 30 46.83 4.43 -58.79
N CYS A 31 45.52 4.33 -58.47
CA CYS A 31 44.35 4.48 -59.37
C CYS A 31 43.52 3.26 -59.86
N SER A 32 42.21 3.36 -59.54
CA SER A 32 41.03 3.14 -60.41
C SER A 32 40.42 1.74 -60.61
N LEU A 33 39.23 1.53 -60.02
CA LEU A 33 37.97 1.00 -60.62
C LEU A 33 38.11 -0.07 -61.74
N SER A 34 37.52 -1.27 -61.67
CA SER A 34 36.15 -1.57 -61.21
C SER A 34 35.77 -3.07 -61.33
N SER A 35 34.58 -3.42 -60.81
CA SER A 35 33.70 -4.54 -61.21
C SER A 35 34.02 -6.00 -60.78
N ALA A 36 32.91 -6.72 -60.59
CA ALA A 36 32.67 -8.12 -60.25
C ALA A 36 33.50 -9.17 -61.06
N SER A 37 33.57 -10.46 -60.67
CA SER A 37 32.47 -11.27 -60.11
C SER A 37 32.89 -12.62 -59.48
N THR A 38 31.89 -13.31 -58.92
CA THR A 38 31.83 -14.78 -58.69
C THR A 38 32.62 -15.36 -57.49
N CYS A 39 31.88 -15.72 -56.44
CA CYS A 39 32.41 -16.49 -55.30
C CYS A 39 32.56 -17.99 -55.62
N ARG A 40 33.52 -18.65 -54.97
CA ARG A 40 33.46 -20.09 -54.66
C ARG A 40 33.82 -20.33 -53.19
N PHE A 41 33.07 -21.22 -52.54
CA PHE A 41 33.44 -21.75 -51.23
C PHE A 41 34.71 -22.61 -51.34
N ILE A 42 35.55 -22.59 -50.30
CA ILE A 42 35.85 -23.75 -49.44
C ILE A 42 36.71 -23.31 -48.24
N ARG A 43 36.54 -23.98 -47.09
CA ARG A 43 37.35 -23.75 -45.88
C ARG A 43 38.79 -24.21 -46.07
N VAL A 44 39.73 -23.50 -45.46
CA VAL A 44 41.04 -24.05 -45.06
C VAL A 44 41.04 -24.19 -43.54
N CYS A 45 41.34 -25.39 -43.05
CA CYS A 45 41.79 -25.61 -41.67
C CYS A 45 43.27 -26.01 -41.74
N SER A 46 44.10 -25.40 -40.89
CA SER A 46 45.55 -25.63 -40.83
C SER A 46 45.91 -26.88 -40.00
N SER A 47 47.05 -27.49 -40.33
CA SER A 47 47.61 -28.70 -39.73
C SER A 47 48.77 -28.40 -38.77
N LEU A 48 49.07 -29.29 -37.80
CA LEU A 48 50.42 -29.49 -37.22
C LEU A 48 50.54 -30.78 -36.36
N SER A 49 51.66 -31.51 -36.54
CA SER A 49 52.50 -32.38 -35.66
C SER A 49 52.08 -32.73 -34.20
N ASP A 50 52.51 -33.84 -33.53
CA ASP A 50 53.30 -35.08 -33.81
C ASP A 50 53.42 -35.92 -32.47
N ARG A 51 53.88 -37.19 -32.31
CA ARG A 51 54.11 -38.40 -33.16
C ARG A 51 54.40 -39.66 -32.28
N THR A 52 53.77 -40.83 -32.55
CA THR A 52 54.21 -42.24 -32.18
C THR A 52 54.34 -42.64 -30.68
N PRO A 53 54.55 -43.94 -30.31
CA PRO A 53 53.78 -45.15 -30.70
C PRO A 53 53.49 -46.16 -29.54
N GLY A 54 52.50 -47.07 -29.71
CA GLY A 54 52.26 -48.20 -28.79
C GLY A 54 51.33 -49.29 -29.36
N ARG A 55 51.49 -50.56 -28.93
CA ARG A 55 50.78 -51.78 -29.37
C ARG A 55 50.22 -52.54 -28.14
N PRO A 56 49.41 -53.62 -28.27
CA PRO A 56 48.37 -53.94 -29.27
C PRO A 56 47.07 -54.55 -28.65
N GLN A 57 45.95 -54.60 -29.39
CA GLN A 57 45.28 -55.85 -29.83
C GLN A 57 43.94 -55.60 -30.57
N GLU A 58 43.40 -56.66 -31.17
CA GLU A 58 42.39 -56.61 -32.24
C GLU A 58 40.95 -56.85 -31.73
N VAL A 59 40.01 -56.00 -32.17
CA VAL A 59 38.65 -56.43 -32.55
C VAL A 59 38.32 -55.72 -33.86
N GLY A 60 37.99 -56.49 -34.91
CA GLY A 60 37.83 -55.95 -36.27
C GLY A 60 36.40 -56.03 -36.80
N VAL A 61 35.92 -54.95 -37.42
CA VAL A 61 34.77 -54.96 -38.34
C VAL A 61 35.19 -54.24 -39.63
N ARG A 62 34.88 -54.82 -40.79
CA ARG A 62 35.44 -54.44 -42.10
C ARG A 62 34.35 -54.34 -43.17
N CYS A 63 33.63 -53.22 -43.19
CA CYS A 63 32.63 -52.97 -44.24
C CYS A 63 33.32 -52.73 -45.60
N ARG A 64 32.98 -53.55 -46.60
CA ARG A 64 33.40 -53.36 -47.99
C ARG A 64 32.49 -52.36 -48.70
N ARG A 65 32.97 -51.77 -49.79
CA ARG A 65 32.09 -51.31 -50.88
C ARG A 65 31.34 -52.53 -51.44
N ASN A 66 30.05 -52.41 -51.66
CA ASN A 66 29.33 -53.35 -52.52
C ASN A 66 29.48 -52.91 -53.99
N GLU A 67 29.96 -53.82 -54.82
CA GLU A 67 29.88 -53.71 -56.27
C GLU A 67 28.49 -54.20 -56.70
N ILE A 68 27.81 -53.45 -57.58
CA ILE A 68 26.55 -53.91 -58.17
C ILE A 68 26.89 -54.67 -59.45
N VAL A 69 26.69 -55.99 -59.43
CA VAL A 69 26.93 -56.86 -60.58
C VAL A 69 25.86 -56.61 -61.64
N LEU A 70 26.29 -56.15 -62.81
CA LEU A 70 25.41 -55.95 -63.97
C LEU A 70 25.18 -57.29 -64.69
N MET A 71 24.15 -58.05 -64.31
CA MET A 71 23.75 -59.24 -65.06
C MET A 71 22.94 -58.87 -66.31
N SER A 72 23.47 -59.23 -67.48
CA SER A 72 22.79 -59.12 -68.77
C SER A 72 21.77 -60.24 -68.94
N VAL A 73 20.47 -59.91 -68.86
CA VAL A 73 19.37 -60.80 -69.26
C VAL A 73 18.75 -60.26 -70.55
N VAL A 74 18.87 -61.02 -71.64
CA VAL A 74 18.27 -60.68 -72.94
C VAL A 74 16.87 -61.32 -73.01
N ALA A 75 15.82 -60.51 -72.98
CA ALA A 75 14.44 -60.95 -73.19
C ALA A 75 13.63 -59.88 -73.94
N ASN A 76 12.81 -60.33 -74.90
CA ASN A 76 12.21 -59.52 -75.97
C ASN A 76 11.36 -58.31 -75.54
N VAL A 77 11.42 -57.27 -76.37
CA VAL A 77 10.46 -56.16 -76.43
C VAL A 77 9.12 -56.65 -77.00
N THR A 78 7.98 -56.35 -76.34
CA THR A 78 6.69 -55.89 -76.95
C THR A 78 5.53 -55.82 -75.91
N SER A 79 5.51 -54.83 -75.01
CA SER A 79 4.31 -54.53 -74.17
C SER A 79 4.32 -53.21 -73.37
N TRP A 80 5.37 -52.39 -73.44
CA TRP A 80 5.62 -51.33 -72.45
C TRP A 80 4.76 -50.04 -72.48
N PRO A 81 4.11 -49.58 -73.59
CA PRO A 81 3.45 -48.27 -73.56
C PRO A 81 2.21 -48.22 -72.66
N LEU A 82 1.48 -49.33 -72.50
CA LEU A 82 0.32 -49.41 -71.61
C LEU A 82 0.71 -49.42 -70.13
N LEU A 83 1.74 -50.20 -69.76
CA LEU A 83 2.24 -50.22 -68.38
C LEU A 83 2.82 -48.86 -67.97
N ALA A 84 3.55 -48.17 -68.86
CA ALA A 84 4.07 -46.83 -68.57
C ALA A 84 2.94 -45.81 -68.32
N LEU A 85 1.87 -45.84 -69.12
CA LEU A 85 0.69 -44.97 -68.94
C LEU A 85 -0.10 -45.30 -67.66
N VAL A 86 -0.25 -46.58 -67.32
CA VAL A 86 -0.92 -46.98 -66.06
C VAL A 86 -0.07 -46.60 -64.85
N PHE A 87 1.26 -46.72 -64.92
CA PHE A 87 2.14 -46.30 -63.83
C PHE A 87 2.20 -44.77 -63.69
N SER A 88 2.22 -44.01 -64.78
CA SER A 88 2.16 -42.55 -64.71
C SER A 88 0.80 -42.05 -64.22
N ALA A 89 -0.30 -42.70 -64.60
CA ALA A 89 -1.64 -42.41 -64.08
C ALA A 89 -1.75 -42.76 -62.58
N LEU A 90 -1.22 -43.91 -62.14
CA LEU A 90 -1.16 -44.26 -60.71
C LEU A 90 -0.29 -43.29 -59.90
N ILE A 91 0.83 -42.80 -60.47
CA ILE A 91 1.64 -41.76 -59.84
C ILE A 91 0.88 -40.42 -59.79
N PHE A 92 0.11 -40.07 -60.83
CA PHE A 92 -0.72 -38.84 -60.82
C PHE A 92 -1.88 -38.93 -59.82
N VAL A 93 -2.52 -40.09 -59.70
CA VAL A 93 -3.58 -40.36 -58.70
C VAL A 93 -2.99 -40.39 -57.29
N ALA A 94 -1.82 -41.01 -57.08
CA ALA A 94 -1.14 -40.97 -55.80
C ALA A 94 -0.70 -39.54 -55.43
N ALA A 95 -0.15 -38.77 -56.37
CA ALA A 95 0.25 -37.38 -56.13
C ALA A 95 -0.94 -36.46 -55.83
N SER A 96 -2.11 -36.71 -56.42
CA SER A 96 -3.35 -35.98 -56.09
C SER A 96 -4.06 -36.48 -54.83
N LEU A 97 -3.72 -37.68 -54.32
CA LEU A 97 -4.10 -38.17 -52.99
C LEU A 97 -3.15 -37.71 -51.87
N PHE A 98 -1.94 -37.24 -52.21
CA PHE A 98 -0.95 -36.70 -51.28
C PHE A 98 -0.72 -35.18 -51.46
N ASN A 99 -1.75 -34.45 -51.89
CA ASN A 99 -1.74 -32.98 -51.84
C ASN A 99 -2.15 -32.50 -50.44
N GLU A 100 -1.26 -32.71 -49.47
CA GLU A 100 -1.35 -32.20 -48.10
C GLU A 100 -1.26 -30.66 -48.15
N GLU A 101 -2.41 -29.97 -48.15
CA GLU A 101 -2.46 -28.50 -48.21
C GLU A 101 -1.73 -27.93 -46.98
N GLN A 102 -0.61 -27.24 -47.22
CA GLN A 102 0.13 -26.61 -46.13
C GLN A 102 -0.75 -25.54 -45.46
N PRO A 103 -0.93 -25.59 -44.11
CA PRO A 103 -1.82 -24.68 -43.42
C PRO A 103 -1.33 -23.24 -43.56
N THR A 104 -2.25 -22.33 -43.83
CA THR A 104 -1.93 -20.92 -44.12
C THR A 104 -1.44 -20.22 -42.85
N GLU A 105 -0.26 -19.58 -42.93
CA GLU A 105 0.35 -18.94 -41.76
C GLU A 105 -0.37 -17.62 -41.41
N LEU A 106 -0.89 -17.54 -40.18
CA LEU A 106 -1.42 -16.33 -39.56
C LEU A 106 -0.37 -15.78 -38.60
N HIS A 107 0.05 -14.54 -38.79
CA HIS A 107 1.15 -13.96 -38.02
C HIS A 107 0.69 -12.93 -37.00
N ILE A 108 1.29 -12.99 -35.82
CA ILE A 108 1.04 -12.05 -34.72
C ILE A 108 2.37 -11.45 -34.23
N GLY A 109 2.33 -10.21 -33.78
CA GLY A 109 3.49 -9.51 -33.23
C GLY A 109 3.47 -9.49 -31.70
N GLY A 110 4.63 -9.43 -31.05
CA GLY A 110 4.69 -9.30 -29.60
C GLY A 110 5.96 -8.66 -29.05
N VAL A 111 5.81 -7.94 -27.93
CA VAL A 111 6.93 -7.33 -27.20
C VAL A 111 6.95 -7.82 -25.74
N PHE A 112 7.93 -8.67 -25.44
CA PHE A 112 8.06 -9.39 -24.17
C PHE A 112 9.28 -8.88 -23.38
N PRO A 113 9.15 -8.56 -22.08
CA PRO A 113 10.28 -8.08 -21.29
C PRO A 113 11.06 -9.28 -20.72
N MET A 114 12.05 -9.80 -21.46
CA MET A 114 12.79 -11.01 -21.06
C MET A 114 13.77 -10.77 -19.89
N GLU A 115 14.07 -9.50 -19.62
CA GLU A 115 14.99 -9.03 -18.57
C GLU A 115 14.47 -7.71 -17.99
N ALA A 116 14.92 -7.36 -16.78
CA ALA A 116 14.45 -6.18 -16.04
C ALA A 116 14.96 -4.84 -16.58
N GLY A 117 15.95 -4.84 -17.49
CA GLY A 117 16.52 -3.62 -18.06
C GLY A 117 17.03 -2.66 -16.98
N SER A 118 16.38 -1.50 -16.85
CA SER A 118 16.66 -0.46 -15.85
C SER A 118 15.75 -0.50 -14.62
N GLY A 119 15.18 -1.67 -14.27
CA GLY A 119 14.33 -1.87 -13.09
C GLY A 119 12.86 -2.21 -13.37
N GLY A 120 12.50 -2.54 -14.61
CA GLY A 120 11.15 -2.97 -14.99
C GLY A 120 10.88 -4.46 -14.75
N TRP A 121 9.62 -4.88 -14.93
CA TRP A 121 9.15 -6.26 -14.73
C TRP A 121 9.70 -7.22 -15.79
N PRO A 122 10.50 -8.25 -15.43
CA PRO A 122 11.10 -9.23 -16.36
C PRO A 122 10.13 -10.35 -16.77
N GLY A 123 8.84 -10.05 -16.92
CA GLY A 123 7.77 -11.03 -17.04
C GLY A 123 7.82 -11.95 -18.28
N GLY A 124 8.62 -11.60 -19.29
CA GLY A 124 8.76 -12.40 -20.51
C GLY A 124 9.37 -13.79 -20.30
N GLN A 125 10.01 -14.04 -19.15
CA GLN A 125 10.67 -15.32 -18.86
C GLN A 125 9.67 -16.48 -18.77
N ALA A 126 8.55 -16.31 -18.06
CA ALA A 126 7.47 -17.30 -17.99
C ALA A 126 6.24 -16.95 -18.85
N CYS A 127 6.02 -15.67 -19.21
CA CYS A 127 4.88 -15.28 -20.05
C CYS A 127 5.07 -15.50 -21.56
N LEU A 128 6.22 -15.99 -22.05
CA LEU A 128 6.39 -16.28 -23.48
C LEU A 128 5.51 -17.51 -23.87
N PRO A 129 4.46 -17.37 -24.68
CA PRO A 129 3.34 -18.31 -24.66
C PRO A 129 3.54 -19.50 -25.63
N ALA A 130 4.74 -20.08 -25.64
CA ALA A 130 5.11 -21.18 -26.54
C ALA A 130 4.14 -22.37 -26.46
N MET A 131 3.73 -22.76 -25.24
CA MET A 131 2.73 -23.83 -25.05
C MET A 131 1.38 -23.52 -25.68
N ALA A 132 0.94 -22.25 -25.68
CA ALA A 132 -0.36 -21.89 -26.24
C ALA A 132 -0.34 -21.97 -27.77
N LEU A 133 0.78 -21.58 -28.40
CA LEU A 133 0.99 -21.76 -29.83
C LEU A 133 1.03 -23.26 -30.20
N ASP A 134 1.76 -24.06 -29.43
CA ASP A 134 1.84 -25.52 -29.59
C ASP A 134 0.48 -26.21 -29.46
N ASP A 135 -0.29 -25.85 -28.42
CA ASP A 135 -1.59 -26.48 -28.12
C ASP A 135 -2.67 -26.09 -29.14
N ILE A 136 -2.64 -24.86 -29.66
CA ILE A 136 -3.60 -24.39 -30.67
C ILE A 136 -3.21 -24.89 -32.07
N ASN A 137 -1.93 -24.88 -32.45
CA ASN A 137 -1.47 -25.41 -33.73
C ASN A 137 -1.59 -26.94 -33.85
N ARG A 138 -1.94 -27.64 -32.76
CA ARG A 138 -2.32 -29.06 -32.74
C ARG A 138 -3.83 -29.30 -32.67
N ASN A 139 -4.64 -28.25 -32.54
CA ASN A 139 -6.10 -28.35 -32.41
C ASN A 139 -6.80 -27.85 -33.67
N GLU A 140 -7.07 -28.79 -34.57
CA GLU A 140 -7.75 -28.57 -35.85
C GLU A 140 -9.16 -27.96 -35.69
N GLU A 141 -9.83 -28.10 -34.54
CA GLU A 141 -11.15 -27.50 -34.29
C GLU A 141 -11.10 -25.97 -34.13
N VAL A 142 -9.94 -25.41 -33.73
CA VAL A 142 -9.83 -23.98 -33.36
C VAL A 142 -9.45 -23.11 -34.56
N LEU A 143 -8.53 -23.56 -35.42
CA LEU A 143 -8.04 -22.83 -36.60
C LEU A 143 -7.84 -23.78 -37.80
N ALA A 144 -8.89 -24.51 -38.18
CA ALA A 144 -8.87 -25.44 -39.32
C ALA A 144 -8.24 -24.83 -40.60
N GLY A 145 -7.14 -25.43 -41.08
CA GLY A 145 -6.43 -24.98 -42.27
C GLY A 145 -5.43 -23.82 -42.07
N TYR A 146 -5.22 -23.34 -40.84
CA TYR A 146 -4.30 -22.24 -40.53
C TYR A 146 -3.29 -22.60 -39.43
N ARG A 147 -2.15 -21.90 -39.42
CA ARG A 147 -1.08 -22.06 -38.42
C ARG A 147 -0.71 -20.70 -37.82
N LEU A 148 -0.71 -20.58 -36.50
CA LEU A 148 -0.41 -19.34 -35.79
C LEU A 148 1.10 -19.21 -35.50
N GLU A 149 1.71 -18.13 -35.97
CA GLU A 149 3.16 -17.85 -35.84
C GLU A 149 3.44 -16.51 -35.12
N LEU A 150 4.27 -16.55 -34.07
CA LEU A 150 4.56 -15.41 -33.19
C LEU A 150 5.92 -14.76 -33.48
N HIS A 151 5.88 -13.54 -33.99
CA HIS A 151 7.05 -12.68 -34.21
C HIS A 151 7.27 -11.83 -32.96
N HIS A 152 8.34 -12.07 -32.18
CA HIS A 152 8.53 -11.38 -30.90
C HIS A 152 9.92 -10.74 -30.71
N TYR A 153 9.96 -9.66 -29.92
CA TYR A 153 11.19 -8.97 -29.51
C TYR A 153 11.25 -8.71 -27.99
N ASN A 154 12.47 -8.54 -27.48
CA ASN A 154 12.74 -8.27 -26.07
C ASN A 154 12.68 -6.77 -25.75
N SER A 155 11.59 -6.31 -25.16
CA SER A 155 11.38 -4.88 -24.87
C SER A 155 12.14 -4.35 -23.66
N LYS A 156 12.76 -5.22 -22.84
CA LYS A 156 13.36 -4.88 -21.54
C LYS A 156 12.47 -4.02 -20.62
N CYS A 157 11.13 -4.09 -20.82
CA CYS A 157 10.13 -3.23 -20.17
C CYS A 157 10.26 -1.72 -20.49
N GLN A 158 11.07 -1.32 -21.47
CA GLN A 158 11.40 0.08 -21.78
C GLN A 158 10.56 0.64 -22.95
N PRO A 159 9.81 1.75 -22.78
CA PRO A 159 8.92 2.29 -23.82
C PRO A 159 9.61 2.65 -25.14
N GLY A 160 10.79 3.28 -25.10
CA GLY A 160 11.52 3.68 -26.31
C GLY A 160 12.03 2.50 -27.14
N LEU A 161 12.51 1.44 -26.48
CA LEU A 161 12.93 0.21 -27.13
C LEU A 161 11.72 -0.56 -27.70
N ALA A 162 10.61 -0.60 -26.97
CA ALA A 162 9.37 -1.19 -27.47
C ALA A 162 8.80 -0.45 -28.69
N ALA A 163 8.89 0.88 -28.73
CA ALA A 163 8.50 1.67 -29.90
C ALA A 163 9.33 1.27 -31.13
N GLN A 164 10.66 1.20 -31.01
CA GLN A 164 11.53 0.74 -32.10
C GLN A 164 11.15 -0.68 -32.56
N GLN A 165 10.92 -1.60 -31.62
CA GLN A 165 10.55 -2.98 -31.91
C GLN A 165 9.16 -3.12 -32.55
N MET A 166 8.21 -2.22 -32.23
CA MET A 166 6.93 -2.13 -32.93
C MET A 166 7.13 -1.72 -34.39
N TYR A 167 7.99 -0.73 -34.69
CA TYR A 167 8.34 -0.41 -36.08
C TYR A 167 8.99 -1.59 -36.82
N GLU A 168 9.90 -2.33 -36.16
CA GLU A 168 10.52 -3.54 -36.71
C GLU A 168 9.49 -4.65 -37.01
N LEU A 169 8.49 -4.84 -36.15
CA LEU A 169 7.40 -5.80 -36.38
C LEU A 169 6.49 -5.37 -37.53
N LEU A 170 6.14 -4.08 -37.62
CA LEU A 170 5.13 -3.59 -38.57
C LEU A 170 5.68 -3.41 -39.99
N TYR A 171 6.91 -2.88 -40.14
CA TYR A 171 7.48 -2.51 -41.44
C TYR A 171 8.23 -3.67 -42.13
N LYS A 172 8.41 -4.81 -41.46
CA LYS A 172 8.95 -6.04 -42.06
C LYS A 172 7.84 -7.06 -42.29
N LYS A 173 7.78 -7.62 -43.50
CA LYS A 173 6.96 -8.79 -43.81
C LYS A 173 7.30 -9.97 -42.86
N PRO A 174 6.34 -10.84 -42.54
CA PRO A 174 4.93 -10.82 -42.96
C PRO A 174 4.10 -9.74 -42.23
N VAL A 175 2.86 -9.49 -42.66
CA VAL A 175 1.91 -8.58 -41.98
C VAL A 175 1.42 -9.23 -40.68
N LYS A 176 1.23 -8.45 -39.61
CA LYS A 176 0.76 -8.97 -38.30
C LYS A 176 -0.72 -8.58 -38.10
N LEU A 177 -1.54 -9.52 -37.64
CA LEU A 177 -2.98 -9.32 -37.40
C LEU A 177 -3.28 -8.63 -36.07
N MET A 178 -2.49 -8.94 -35.03
CA MET A 178 -2.62 -8.38 -33.67
C MET A 178 -1.24 -8.18 -33.04
N LEU A 179 -1.19 -7.34 -32.00
CA LEU A 179 0.01 -7.10 -31.20
C LEU A 179 -0.18 -7.51 -29.73
N LEU A 180 0.80 -8.20 -29.17
CA LEU A 180 0.87 -8.58 -27.76
C LEU A 180 1.85 -7.66 -27.01
N ALA A 181 1.47 -7.20 -25.82
CA ALA A 181 2.31 -6.32 -25.02
C ALA A 181 2.29 -6.67 -23.51
N GLY A 182 3.47 -6.71 -22.89
CA GLY A 182 3.64 -6.99 -21.47
C GLY A 182 3.42 -5.77 -20.57
N CYS A 183 4.52 -5.20 -20.06
CA CYS A 183 4.55 -4.13 -19.07
C CYS A 183 3.63 -2.94 -19.37
N SER A 184 3.02 -2.34 -18.35
CA SER A 184 2.17 -1.15 -18.49
C SER A 184 2.82 0.00 -19.30
N PRO A 185 4.07 0.44 -19.06
CA PRO A 185 4.67 1.54 -19.84
C PRO A 185 4.90 1.20 -21.33
N VAL A 186 5.15 -0.08 -21.63
CA VAL A 186 5.28 -0.61 -23.01
C VAL A 186 3.91 -0.66 -23.69
N THR A 187 2.92 -1.23 -23.02
CA THR A 187 1.55 -1.34 -23.50
C THR A 187 0.92 0.03 -23.76
N THR A 188 1.19 1.05 -22.95
CA THR A 188 0.77 2.44 -23.22
C THR A 188 1.21 2.90 -24.61
N VAL A 189 2.50 2.77 -24.95
CA VAL A 189 3.03 3.26 -26.24
C VAL A 189 2.50 2.43 -27.41
N VAL A 190 2.44 1.10 -27.27
CA VAL A 190 1.93 0.22 -28.33
C VAL A 190 0.44 0.46 -28.58
N ALA A 191 -0.37 0.62 -27.53
CA ALA A 191 -1.81 0.81 -27.63
C ALA A 191 -2.25 2.21 -28.08
N GLU A 192 -1.46 3.26 -27.78
CA GLU A 192 -1.72 4.62 -28.26
C GLU A 192 -1.36 4.78 -29.75
N ALA A 193 -0.44 3.95 -30.27
CA ALA A 193 0.00 3.97 -31.67
C ALA A 193 -0.75 2.97 -32.58
N ALA A 194 -1.15 1.80 -32.08
CA ALA A 194 -1.77 0.72 -32.87
C ALA A 194 -3.02 1.11 -33.71
N PRO A 195 -3.91 2.03 -33.28
CA PRO A 195 -5.04 2.46 -34.10
C PRO A 195 -4.65 3.05 -35.46
N VAL A 196 -3.43 3.61 -35.60
CA VAL A 196 -2.91 4.16 -36.87
C VAL A 196 -2.74 3.08 -37.95
N TRP A 197 -2.57 1.82 -37.55
CA TRP A 197 -2.46 0.65 -38.43
C TRP A 197 -3.70 -0.26 -38.36
N ASN A 198 -4.81 0.25 -37.80
CA ASN A 198 -6.05 -0.51 -37.55
C ASN A 198 -5.83 -1.80 -36.73
N LEU A 199 -4.84 -1.82 -35.82
CA LEU A 199 -4.47 -3.01 -35.06
C LEU A 199 -5.14 -3.09 -33.68
N VAL A 200 -5.59 -4.30 -33.33
CA VAL A 200 -6.01 -4.66 -31.97
C VAL A 200 -4.79 -5.08 -31.16
N VAL A 201 -4.68 -4.54 -29.94
CA VAL A 201 -3.60 -4.85 -28.99
C VAL A 201 -4.18 -5.66 -27.84
N LEU A 202 -3.58 -6.80 -27.52
CA LEU A 202 -3.98 -7.64 -26.40
C LEU A 202 -2.82 -7.74 -25.38
N SER A 203 -2.97 -7.11 -24.22
CA SER A 203 -1.95 -7.13 -23.18
C SER A 203 -2.17 -8.25 -22.16
N TYR A 204 -1.10 -8.98 -21.87
CA TYR A 204 -1.09 -10.09 -20.91
C TYR A 204 -0.53 -9.70 -19.53
N GLY A 205 0.07 -8.50 -19.38
CA GLY A 205 0.77 -8.08 -18.16
C GLY A 205 0.58 -6.63 -17.73
N ALA A 206 -0.19 -5.81 -18.46
CA ALA A 206 -0.36 -4.40 -18.12
C ALA A 206 -1.50 -4.19 -17.11
N SER A 207 -1.14 -3.84 -15.87
CA SER A 207 -2.06 -3.60 -14.75
C SER A 207 -2.49 -2.13 -14.57
N SER A 208 -1.87 -1.17 -15.27
CA SER A 208 -2.12 0.28 -15.03
C SER A 208 -3.60 0.67 -15.23
N PRO A 209 -4.23 1.37 -14.27
CA PRO A 209 -5.57 1.93 -14.41
C PRO A 209 -5.73 2.91 -15.58
N ALA A 210 -4.66 3.61 -15.99
CA ALA A 210 -4.72 4.59 -17.08
C ALA A 210 -5.15 3.96 -18.43
N LEU A 211 -4.85 2.67 -18.62
CA LEU A 211 -5.14 1.92 -19.85
C LEU A 211 -6.63 1.63 -20.07
N SER A 212 -7.47 1.73 -19.04
CA SER A 212 -8.94 1.61 -19.15
C SER A 212 -9.59 2.78 -19.91
N ASN A 213 -8.83 3.82 -20.28
CA ASN A 213 -9.34 5.00 -20.96
C ASN A 213 -9.57 4.75 -22.47
N ARG A 214 -10.82 4.45 -22.85
CA ARG A 214 -11.23 4.19 -24.23
C ARG A 214 -11.03 5.33 -25.23
N TYR A 215 -10.94 6.58 -24.78
CA TYR A 215 -10.64 7.71 -25.68
C TYR A 215 -9.16 7.71 -26.13
N ARG A 216 -8.24 7.18 -25.31
CA ARG A 216 -6.82 7.03 -25.64
C ARG A 216 -6.46 5.66 -26.20
N PHE A 217 -7.13 4.61 -25.72
CA PHE A 217 -6.82 3.21 -26.05
C PHE A 217 -8.07 2.50 -26.62
N PRO A 218 -8.53 2.89 -27.82
CA PRO A 218 -9.77 2.36 -28.40
C PRO A 218 -9.66 0.87 -28.75
N THR A 219 -8.52 0.42 -29.30
CA THR A 219 -8.32 -0.97 -29.78
C THR A 219 -7.56 -1.87 -28.79
N LEU A 220 -7.43 -1.46 -27.53
CA LEU A 220 -6.76 -2.25 -26.49
C LEU A 220 -7.71 -3.24 -25.80
N PHE A 221 -7.22 -4.44 -25.50
CA PHE A 221 -7.81 -5.36 -24.54
C PHE A 221 -6.70 -5.91 -23.63
N ARG A 222 -7.05 -6.43 -22.46
CA ARG A 222 -6.08 -7.10 -21.59
C ARG A 222 -6.65 -8.27 -20.81
N THR A 223 -5.95 -9.41 -20.85
CA THR A 223 -6.24 -10.56 -19.97
C THR A 223 -5.73 -10.30 -18.55
N HIS A 224 -4.81 -9.36 -18.36
CA HIS A 224 -4.42 -8.87 -17.04
C HIS A 224 -5.49 -7.92 -16.45
N PRO A 225 -6.00 -8.18 -15.24
CA PRO A 225 -6.89 -7.28 -14.51
C PRO A 225 -6.31 -5.88 -14.25
N SER A 226 -7.17 -4.85 -14.21
CA SER A 226 -6.80 -3.49 -13.80
C SER A 226 -6.53 -3.42 -12.28
N ALA A 227 -5.47 -2.74 -11.86
CA ALA A 227 -5.07 -2.66 -10.45
C ALA A 227 -6.18 -2.10 -9.52
N ASN A 228 -7.03 -1.20 -10.02
CA ASN A 228 -8.16 -0.64 -9.26
C ASN A 228 -9.20 -1.70 -8.86
N MET A 229 -9.27 -2.86 -9.52
CA MET A 229 -10.21 -3.93 -9.12
C MET A 229 -9.98 -4.45 -7.69
N GLN A 230 -8.77 -4.27 -7.15
CA GLN A 230 -8.44 -4.62 -5.76
C GLN A 230 -9.00 -3.63 -4.74
N ASN A 231 -9.30 -2.38 -5.13
CA ASN A 231 -9.69 -1.32 -4.20
C ASN A 231 -11.10 -1.51 -3.60
N PRO A 232 -12.16 -1.86 -4.36
CA PRO A 232 -13.45 -2.25 -3.79
C PRO A 232 -13.33 -3.39 -2.77
N THR A 233 -12.45 -4.36 -3.02
CA THR A 233 -12.19 -5.49 -2.12
C THR A 233 -11.56 -5.05 -0.80
N ARG A 234 -10.51 -4.22 -0.86
CA ARG A 234 -9.87 -3.61 0.34
C ARG A 234 -10.90 -2.85 1.18
N ILE A 235 -11.71 -2.02 0.52
CA ILE A 235 -12.78 -1.25 1.15
C ILE A 235 -13.81 -2.17 1.84
N LYS A 236 -14.22 -3.28 1.19
CA LYS A 236 -15.14 -4.24 1.80
C LYS A 236 -14.59 -4.90 3.07
N LEU A 237 -13.27 -5.10 3.13
CA LEU A 237 -12.58 -5.57 4.34
C LEU A 237 -12.52 -4.49 5.43
N PHE A 238 -12.26 -3.23 5.07
CA PHE A 238 -12.31 -2.11 6.01
C PHE A 238 -13.71 -1.95 6.62
N GLU A 239 -14.77 -2.14 5.82
CA GLU A 239 -16.17 -2.21 6.29
C GLU A 239 -16.39 -3.40 7.24
N LYS A 240 -15.97 -4.64 6.88
CA LYS A 240 -16.11 -5.84 7.72
C LYS A 240 -15.46 -5.65 9.10
N PHE A 241 -14.21 -5.18 9.12
CA PHE A 241 -13.44 -4.98 10.36
C PHE A 241 -13.68 -3.63 11.06
N ARG A 242 -14.57 -2.79 10.49
CA ARG A 242 -14.99 -1.47 11.01
C ARG A 242 -13.86 -0.43 11.15
N TRP A 243 -12.81 -0.55 10.33
CA TRP A 243 -11.73 0.44 10.29
C TRP A 243 -12.17 1.70 9.54
N ARG A 244 -11.89 2.88 10.12
CA ARG A 244 -12.24 4.20 9.57
C ARG A 244 -11.05 5.12 9.39
N ARG A 245 -9.85 4.75 9.86
CA ARG A 245 -8.58 5.40 9.50
C ARG A 245 -7.61 4.38 8.90
N ILE A 246 -7.11 4.68 7.70
CA ILE A 246 -6.08 3.88 7.01
C ILE A 246 -4.93 4.80 6.54
N THR A 247 -3.78 4.20 6.27
CA THR A 247 -2.63 4.90 5.70
C THR A 247 -2.08 4.13 4.50
N ILE A 248 -1.89 4.80 3.36
CA ILE A 248 -1.29 4.19 2.16
C ILE A 248 0.19 4.55 2.13
N LEU A 249 1.06 3.55 1.95
CA LEU A 249 2.49 3.70 1.67
C LEU A 249 2.75 3.21 0.24
N GLN A 250 3.26 4.08 -0.63
CA GLN A 250 3.45 3.77 -2.05
C GLN A 250 4.85 4.13 -2.56
N SER A 251 5.38 3.41 -3.55
CA SER A 251 6.48 3.92 -4.38
C SER A 251 5.95 4.89 -5.45
N VAL A 252 6.84 5.70 -6.06
CA VAL A 252 6.49 6.73 -7.05
C VAL A 252 6.44 6.14 -8.47
N GLU A 253 5.58 5.14 -8.64
CA GLU A 253 5.29 4.48 -9.92
C GLU A 253 3.88 4.82 -10.40
N GLU A 254 3.68 4.98 -11.72
CA GLU A 254 2.39 5.42 -12.29
C GLU A 254 1.21 4.54 -11.85
N VAL A 255 1.40 3.21 -11.88
CA VAL A 255 0.40 2.22 -11.47
C VAL A 255 0.02 2.35 -9.98
N PHE A 256 0.97 2.65 -9.10
CA PHE A 256 0.70 2.77 -7.66
C PHE A 256 0.15 4.15 -7.31
N VAL A 257 0.59 5.22 -7.99
CA VAL A 257 0.04 6.58 -7.86
C VAL A 257 -1.43 6.64 -8.28
N SER A 258 -1.78 6.02 -9.41
CA SER A 258 -3.17 5.96 -9.90
C SER A 258 -4.05 5.09 -8.99
N THR A 259 -3.57 3.89 -8.61
CA THR A 259 -4.30 2.98 -7.69
C THR A 259 -4.51 3.59 -6.30
N ALA A 260 -3.53 4.33 -5.76
CA ALA A 260 -3.64 5.00 -4.46
C ALA A 260 -4.62 6.18 -4.48
N ARG A 261 -4.72 6.91 -5.60
CA ARG A 261 -5.69 8.00 -5.77
C ARG A 261 -7.12 7.47 -5.82
N ASP A 262 -7.37 6.42 -6.60
CA ASP A 262 -8.66 5.73 -6.67
C ASP A 262 -9.08 5.18 -5.30
N LEU A 263 -8.14 4.56 -4.56
CA LEU A 263 -8.41 4.08 -3.20
C LEU A 263 -8.74 5.23 -2.23
N GLU A 264 -8.06 6.37 -2.32
CA GLU A 264 -8.38 7.55 -1.49
C GLU A 264 -9.79 8.06 -1.77
N GLU A 265 -10.15 8.23 -3.03
CA GLU A 265 -11.44 8.74 -3.50
C GLU A 265 -12.59 7.82 -3.05
N GLN A 266 -12.50 6.52 -3.38
CA GLN A 266 -13.50 5.53 -2.98
C GLN A 266 -13.62 5.32 -1.45
N CYS A 267 -12.56 5.57 -0.69
CA CYS A 267 -12.61 5.56 0.79
C CYS A 267 -13.31 6.81 1.34
N ARG A 268 -13.01 7.99 0.77
CA ARG A 268 -13.55 9.28 1.20
C ARG A 268 -15.08 9.31 1.08
N ASP A 269 -15.63 8.78 -0.02
CA ASP A 269 -17.07 8.67 -0.26
C ASP A 269 -17.80 7.80 0.79
N ARG A 270 -17.07 6.87 1.41
CA ARG A 270 -17.58 5.97 2.46
C ARG A 270 -17.25 6.46 3.88
N GLY A 271 -16.68 7.66 4.02
CA GLY A 271 -16.30 8.24 5.30
C GLY A 271 -15.09 7.58 5.97
N ILE A 272 -14.26 6.86 5.20
CA ILE A 272 -12.98 6.31 5.66
C ILE A 272 -11.90 7.37 5.43
N ARG A 273 -11.23 7.81 6.50
CA ARG A 273 -10.11 8.75 6.45
C ARG A 273 -8.85 8.03 5.95
N VAL A 274 -8.26 8.57 4.89
CA VAL A 274 -7.02 8.08 4.30
C VAL A 274 -5.92 9.10 4.50
N GLU A 275 -4.74 8.64 4.87
CA GLU A 275 -3.49 9.42 4.85
C GLU A 275 -2.52 8.75 3.87
N ARG A 276 -1.78 9.52 3.06
CA ARG A 276 -0.83 8.97 2.07
C ARG A 276 0.60 9.34 2.41
N GLN A 277 1.53 8.41 2.20
CA GLN A 277 2.98 8.59 2.25
C GLN A 277 3.60 7.94 1.01
N SER A 278 4.65 8.54 0.46
CA SER A 278 5.34 8.02 -0.73
C SER A 278 6.87 8.03 -0.54
N PHE A 279 7.55 7.14 -1.26
CA PHE A 279 9.02 7.04 -1.25
C PHE A 279 9.57 6.67 -2.63
N TYR A 280 10.86 6.94 -2.84
CA TYR A 280 11.60 6.53 -4.04
C TYR A 280 12.97 6.01 -3.61
N GLY A 281 13.31 4.77 -3.97
CA GLY A 281 14.57 4.11 -3.62
C GLY A 281 14.65 3.60 -2.17
N ASP A 282 14.69 4.51 -1.19
CA ASP A 282 14.76 4.18 0.25
C ASP A 282 13.43 4.53 0.98
N PRO A 283 12.72 3.55 1.55
CA PRO A 283 11.49 3.79 2.30
C PRO A 283 11.70 4.33 3.73
N THR A 284 12.94 4.42 4.21
CA THR A 284 13.26 4.64 5.64
C THR A 284 12.55 5.83 6.28
N ASP A 285 12.53 7.01 5.64
CA ASP A 285 11.88 8.20 6.23
C ASP A 285 10.35 8.19 6.10
N ALA A 286 9.80 7.55 5.07
CA ALA A 286 8.36 7.33 4.96
C ALA A 286 7.87 6.34 6.04
N VAL A 287 8.64 5.30 6.34
CA VAL A 287 8.36 4.37 7.46
C VAL A 287 8.43 5.10 8.81
N LYS A 288 9.39 6.00 9.04
CA LYS A 288 9.41 6.87 10.24
C LYS A 288 8.18 7.79 10.31
N ALA A 289 7.63 8.23 9.19
CA ALA A 289 6.42 9.04 9.17
C ALA A 289 5.18 8.23 9.61
N LEU A 290 5.05 6.97 9.20
CA LEU A 290 3.99 6.07 9.68
C LEU A 290 4.01 5.91 11.21
N VAL A 291 5.20 5.73 11.81
CA VAL A 291 5.36 5.67 13.28
C VAL A 291 4.88 6.96 13.95
N ARG A 292 5.24 8.12 13.40
CA ARG A 292 4.82 9.44 13.92
C ARG A 292 3.31 9.69 13.81
N GLN A 293 2.62 8.98 12.93
CA GLN A 293 1.18 9.15 12.65
C GLN A 293 0.27 8.22 13.49
N ASP A 294 0.80 7.28 14.28
CA ASP A 294 0.05 6.13 14.84
C ASP A 294 -0.72 5.40 13.72
N ALA A 295 -0.06 5.18 12.58
CA ALA A 295 -0.62 4.50 11.42
C ALA A 295 -0.69 2.99 11.69
N ARG A 296 -1.90 2.41 11.63
CA ARG A 296 -2.14 1.01 12.04
C ARG A 296 -2.64 0.09 10.94
N ILE A 297 -3.56 0.56 10.12
CA ILE A 297 -4.06 -0.17 8.95
C ILE A 297 -3.33 0.40 7.74
N ILE A 298 -2.32 -0.33 7.26
CA ILE A 298 -1.34 0.17 6.30
C ILE A 298 -1.51 -0.57 4.97
N VAL A 299 -1.65 0.16 3.86
CA VAL A 299 -1.75 -0.40 2.50
C VAL A 299 -0.46 -0.12 1.74
N GLY A 300 0.29 -1.17 1.42
CA GLY A 300 1.53 -1.12 0.66
C GLY A 300 1.31 -1.27 -0.85
N LEU A 301 1.75 -0.29 -1.63
CA LEU A 301 1.65 -0.26 -3.10
C LEU A 301 3.03 0.04 -3.72
N PHE A 302 3.81 -1.00 -3.95
CA PHE A 302 5.20 -0.95 -4.43
C PHE A 302 5.57 -2.31 -5.05
N TYR A 303 6.77 -2.46 -5.62
CA TYR A 303 7.26 -3.75 -6.16
C TYR A 303 7.92 -4.64 -5.09
N VAL A 304 8.13 -5.92 -5.39
CA VAL A 304 8.62 -6.94 -4.42
C VAL A 304 9.98 -6.62 -3.79
N THR A 305 10.89 -6.02 -4.55
CA THR A 305 12.23 -5.59 -4.08
C THR A 305 12.13 -4.44 -3.07
N GLU A 306 11.19 -3.53 -3.31
CA GLU A 306 10.86 -2.40 -2.42
C GLU A 306 10.08 -2.89 -1.20
N ALA A 307 9.21 -3.88 -1.36
CA ALA A 307 8.45 -4.52 -0.29
C ALA A 307 9.39 -5.13 0.76
N ARG A 308 10.47 -5.82 0.34
CA ARG A 308 11.50 -6.33 1.26
C ARG A 308 12.21 -5.20 2.02
N ARG A 309 12.50 -4.06 1.37
CA ARG A 309 13.09 -2.88 2.05
C ARG A 309 12.13 -2.27 3.07
N VAL A 310 10.87 -2.08 2.70
CA VAL A 310 9.80 -1.57 3.58
C VAL A 310 9.63 -2.50 4.79
N LEU A 311 9.54 -3.81 4.58
CA LEU A 311 9.34 -4.82 5.62
C LEU A 311 10.51 -4.86 6.61
N CYS A 312 11.75 -4.78 6.12
CA CYS A 312 12.94 -4.70 6.98
C CYS A 312 12.95 -3.42 7.84
N GLN A 313 12.49 -2.29 7.32
CA GLN A 313 12.36 -1.06 8.12
C GLN A 313 11.14 -1.11 9.07
N ALA A 314 10.05 -1.76 8.67
CA ALA A 314 8.88 -2.00 9.54
C ALA A 314 9.25 -2.87 10.75
N TYR A 315 10.08 -3.90 10.57
CA TYR A 315 10.67 -4.67 11.67
C TYR A 315 11.50 -3.78 12.61
N LYS A 316 12.45 -3.00 12.06
CA LYS A 316 13.34 -2.11 12.85
C LYS A 316 12.60 -1.02 13.61
N HIS A 317 11.48 -0.55 13.09
CA HIS A 317 10.64 0.48 13.72
C HIS A 317 9.44 -0.08 14.50
N GLY A 318 9.29 -1.41 14.60
CA GLY A 318 8.23 -2.03 15.39
C GLY A 318 6.81 -1.83 14.84
N LEU A 319 6.66 -1.67 13.51
CA LEU A 319 5.38 -1.58 12.80
C LEU A 319 4.79 -2.96 12.44
N TYR A 320 4.93 -3.93 13.34
CA TYR A 320 4.40 -5.28 13.17
C TYR A 320 3.82 -5.80 14.50
N GLY A 321 3.20 -6.98 14.48
CA GLY A 321 2.53 -7.51 15.67
C GLY A 321 1.19 -6.84 15.94
N ARG A 322 0.69 -7.04 17.16
CA ARG A 322 -0.72 -6.87 17.57
C ARG A 322 -1.36 -5.47 17.40
N LYS A 323 -0.61 -4.43 17.05
CA LYS A 323 -1.16 -3.07 16.81
C LYS A 323 -1.41 -2.74 15.35
N TYR A 324 -0.85 -3.53 14.42
CA TYR A 324 -0.76 -3.16 13.00
C TYR A 324 -1.36 -4.25 12.12
N VAL A 325 -1.85 -3.85 10.96
CA VAL A 325 -2.29 -4.72 9.86
C VAL A 325 -1.70 -4.16 8.58
N TRP A 326 -0.96 -5.00 7.86
CA TRP A 326 -0.48 -4.67 6.52
C TRP A 326 -1.36 -5.32 5.45
N PHE A 327 -1.63 -4.56 4.41
CA PHE A 327 -2.14 -5.04 3.13
C PHE A 327 -1.02 -4.92 2.10
N PHE A 328 -0.62 -6.04 1.51
CA PHE A 328 0.29 -6.08 0.36
C PHE A 328 -0.48 -6.52 -0.91
N ILE A 329 0.20 -6.50 -2.05
CA ILE A 329 -0.34 -6.99 -3.33
C ILE A 329 -0.01 -8.50 -3.44
N GLY A 330 -0.96 -9.33 -3.89
CA GLY A 330 -0.81 -10.79 -3.80
C GLY A 330 0.08 -11.46 -4.86
N TRP A 331 0.34 -10.79 -5.99
CA TRP A 331 1.08 -11.36 -7.14
C TRP A 331 2.58 -11.65 -6.88
N TYR A 332 3.04 -11.55 -5.64
CA TYR A 332 4.38 -11.96 -5.23
C TYR A 332 4.41 -13.49 -4.99
N ALA A 333 5.50 -14.15 -5.35
CA ALA A 333 5.68 -15.58 -5.03
C ALA A 333 5.64 -15.84 -3.51
N ASP A 334 5.15 -17.01 -3.08
CA ASP A 334 4.90 -17.35 -1.68
C ASP A 334 6.06 -17.04 -0.71
N THR A 335 7.31 -17.18 -1.16
CA THR A 335 8.53 -16.97 -0.37
C THR A 335 9.13 -15.57 -0.47
N TRP A 336 8.45 -14.59 -1.09
CA TRP A 336 9.02 -13.28 -1.46
C TRP A 336 9.69 -12.47 -0.34
N TYR A 337 9.27 -12.70 0.91
CA TYR A 337 9.78 -12.01 2.09
C TYR A 337 11.18 -12.48 2.49
N ILE A 338 11.63 -13.64 1.99
CA ILE A 338 13.00 -14.12 2.13
C ILE A 338 13.90 -13.29 1.19
N PRO A 339 14.91 -12.57 1.69
CA PRO A 339 15.79 -11.78 0.83
C PRO A 339 16.73 -12.71 0.03
N PRO A 340 16.87 -12.50 -1.29
CA PRO A 340 17.82 -13.25 -2.11
C PRO A 340 19.26 -12.79 -1.83
N LYS A 341 20.25 -13.62 -2.17
CA LYS A 341 21.66 -13.45 -1.72
C LYS A 341 22.37 -12.23 -2.29
N ASP A 342 21.85 -11.66 -3.37
CA ASP A 342 22.31 -10.48 -4.09
C ASP A 342 21.69 -9.17 -3.57
N GLU A 343 20.60 -9.23 -2.79
CA GLU A 343 20.01 -8.05 -2.16
C GLU A 343 20.64 -7.74 -0.80
N PHE A 344 21.41 -6.65 -0.73
CA PHE A 344 22.03 -6.14 0.50
C PHE A 344 20.99 -5.54 1.48
N ILE A 345 20.23 -6.40 2.16
CA ILE A 345 19.22 -6.02 3.16
C ILE A 345 19.72 -6.36 4.57
N ASN A 346 19.80 -5.35 5.43
CA ASN A 346 20.25 -5.49 6.82
C ASN A 346 19.16 -6.07 7.76
N CYS A 347 18.53 -7.19 7.38
CA CYS A 347 17.57 -7.97 8.17
C CYS A 347 17.70 -9.46 7.81
N THR A 348 17.46 -10.37 8.75
CA THR A 348 17.49 -11.83 8.47
C THR A 348 16.11 -12.35 8.04
N ALA A 349 16.07 -13.47 7.31
CA ALA A 349 14.82 -14.06 6.82
C ALA A 349 13.77 -14.26 7.94
N LYS A 350 14.18 -14.68 9.14
CA LYS A 350 13.29 -14.83 10.31
C LYS A 350 12.68 -13.50 10.79
N GLN A 351 13.44 -12.41 10.73
CA GLN A 351 12.93 -11.06 11.08
C GLN A 351 11.93 -10.55 10.04
N MET A 352 12.14 -10.91 8.78
CA MET A 352 11.23 -10.60 7.68
C MET A 352 9.92 -11.38 7.82
N GLU A 353 10.01 -12.68 8.09
CA GLU A 353 8.89 -13.57 8.37
C GLU A 353 8.04 -13.09 9.56
N GLU A 354 8.67 -12.75 10.69
CA GLU A 354 8.01 -12.22 11.88
C GLU A 354 7.29 -10.87 11.62
N ALA A 355 7.86 -10.02 10.76
CA ALA A 355 7.25 -8.76 10.34
C ALA A 355 6.11 -8.94 9.31
N ALA A 356 6.16 -10.01 8.50
CA ALA A 356 5.14 -10.32 7.50
C ALA A 356 3.94 -11.11 8.07
N GLN A 357 4.10 -11.76 9.23
CA GLN A 357 3.07 -12.60 9.83
C GLN A 357 1.71 -11.89 9.96
N TYR A 358 0.64 -12.55 9.51
CA TYR A 358 -0.75 -12.09 9.49
C TYR A 358 -1.07 -10.88 8.59
N HIS A 359 -0.18 -10.48 7.66
CA HIS A 359 -0.54 -9.52 6.62
C HIS A 359 -1.58 -10.12 5.64
N PHE A 360 -2.45 -9.26 5.09
CA PHE A 360 -3.41 -9.62 4.05
C PHE A 360 -2.84 -9.36 2.66
N THR A 361 -3.13 -10.25 1.71
CA THR A 361 -2.94 -10.02 0.29
C THR A 361 -4.29 -9.81 -0.39
N THR A 362 -4.30 -8.98 -1.43
CA THR A 362 -5.44 -8.84 -2.35
C THR A 362 -4.94 -8.90 -3.78
N GLU A 363 -5.46 -9.83 -4.58
CA GLU A 363 -5.08 -10.02 -5.98
C GLU A 363 -6.29 -10.44 -6.81
N SER A 364 -6.25 -10.27 -8.13
CA SER A 364 -7.22 -10.95 -8.99
C SER A 364 -6.80 -12.41 -9.20
N ILE A 365 -7.75 -13.31 -9.47
CA ILE A 365 -7.42 -14.73 -9.73
C ILE A 365 -6.61 -14.84 -11.02
N MET A 366 -5.32 -15.14 -10.91
CA MET A 366 -4.45 -15.39 -12.05
C MET A 366 -4.41 -16.87 -12.45
N LEU A 367 -4.65 -17.81 -11.53
CA LEU A 367 -4.70 -19.25 -11.81
C LEU A 367 -5.99 -19.87 -11.26
N SER A 368 -6.73 -20.62 -12.09
CA SER A 368 -7.92 -21.32 -11.63
C SER A 368 -7.56 -22.51 -10.75
N ARG A 369 -8.24 -22.61 -9.60
CA ARG A 369 -8.23 -23.79 -8.72
C ARG A 369 -9.37 -24.78 -9.04
N ASP A 370 -10.10 -24.58 -10.14
CA ASP A 370 -11.16 -25.49 -10.58
C ASP A 370 -10.62 -26.88 -10.93
N LYS A 371 -11.39 -27.92 -10.59
CA LYS A 371 -11.12 -29.31 -11.01
C LYS A 371 -11.58 -29.62 -12.45
N ASN A 372 -12.50 -28.82 -12.98
CA ASN A 372 -12.98 -28.97 -14.35
C ASN A 372 -11.97 -28.30 -15.30
N PRO A 373 -11.51 -28.99 -16.37
CA PRO A 373 -10.57 -28.43 -17.34
C PRO A 373 -10.98 -27.08 -17.97
N ALA A 374 -9.98 -26.37 -18.49
CA ALA A 374 -10.12 -25.26 -19.41
C ALA A 374 -10.33 -25.74 -20.85
N ILE A 375 -10.53 -24.80 -21.79
CA ILE A 375 -10.67 -25.07 -23.23
C ILE A 375 -9.53 -25.90 -23.83
N SER A 376 -8.31 -25.81 -23.27
CA SER A 376 -7.14 -26.58 -23.69
C SER A 376 -7.09 -28.03 -23.15
N GLY A 377 -8.16 -28.51 -22.50
CA GLY A 377 -8.21 -29.83 -21.87
C GLY A 377 -7.41 -29.97 -20.57
N MET A 378 -6.64 -28.95 -20.18
CA MET A 378 -5.86 -28.92 -18.94
C MET A 378 -6.57 -28.16 -17.82
N THR A 379 -6.39 -28.57 -16.56
CA THR A 379 -6.68 -27.74 -15.38
C THR A 379 -5.56 -26.73 -15.11
N GLY A 380 -5.83 -25.68 -14.33
CA GLY A 380 -4.81 -24.70 -13.95
C GLY A 380 -3.61 -25.32 -13.22
N LEU A 381 -3.82 -26.35 -12.40
CA LEU A 381 -2.73 -27.07 -11.74
C LEU A 381 -1.86 -27.85 -12.73
N GLN A 382 -2.46 -28.51 -13.74
CA GLN A 382 -1.71 -29.21 -14.79
C GLN A 382 -0.92 -28.25 -15.68
N PHE A 383 -1.50 -27.10 -16.02
CA PHE A 383 -0.79 -26.01 -16.69
C PHE A 383 0.43 -25.56 -15.86
N GLN A 384 0.25 -25.36 -14.55
CA GLN A 384 1.33 -24.93 -13.66
C GLN A 384 2.45 -25.96 -13.56
N SER A 385 2.14 -27.26 -13.46
CA SER A 385 3.14 -28.34 -13.50
C SER A 385 3.91 -28.37 -14.83
N ARG A 386 3.20 -28.35 -15.97
CA ARG A 386 3.83 -28.32 -17.31
C ARG A 386 4.71 -27.08 -17.50
N LEU A 387 4.32 -25.93 -16.93
CA LEU A 387 5.14 -24.71 -16.96
C LEU A 387 6.40 -24.84 -16.09
N MET A 388 6.31 -25.44 -14.90
CA MET A 388 7.47 -25.72 -14.04
C MET A 388 8.46 -26.68 -14.72
N GLU A 389 7.99 -27.66 -15.49
CA GLU A 389 8.84 -28.61 -16.23
C GLU A 389 9.64 -27.97 -17.38
N MET A 390 9.28 -26.76 -17.83
CA MET A 390 10.00 -26.02 -18.88
C MET A 390 10.98 -24.95 -18.38
N ILE A 391 11.02 -24.68 -17.06
CA ILE A 391 11.73 -23.51 -16.51
C ILE A 391 12.91 -23.98 -15.66
N ASP A 392 14.13 -23.69 -16.12
CA ASP A 392 15.41 -24.04 -15.44
C ASP A 392 15.65 -23.29 -14.11
N THR A 393 14.75 -22.40 -13.70
CA THR A 393 14.89 -21.54 -12.52
C THR A 393 13.78 -21.80 -11.50
N ASP A 394 14.08 -21.56 -10.22
CA ASP A 394 13.08 -21.58 -9.15
C ASP A 394 11.92 -20.60 -9.49
N PRO A 395 10.66 -21.05 -9.58
CA PRO A 395 9.50 -20.22 -9.88
C PRO A 395 9.32 -18.99 -8.96
N ALA A 396 9.89 -18.99 -7.75
CA ALA A 396 9.90 -17.82 -6.87
C ALA A 396 10.82 -16.69 -7.36
N ASN A 397 11.76 -16.99 -8.27
CA ASN A 397 12.73 -16.08 -8.86
C ASN A 397 12.50 -15.83 -10.36
N THR A 398 11.68 -16.66 -11.04
CA THR A 398 11.38 -16.49 -12.47
C THR A 398 10.42 -15.32 -12.72
N GLY A 399 10.79 -14.40 -13.62
CA GLY A 399 9.96 -13.27 -13.99
C GLY A 399 8.65 -13.66 -14.67
N GLY A 400 7.52 -13.21 -14.12
CA GLY A 400 6.19 -13.37 -14.73
C GLY A 400 5.54 -14.73 -14.55
N PHE A 401 6.01 -15.55 -13.59
CA PHE A 401 5.45 -16.89 -13.36
C PHE A 401 3.98 -16.87 -12.87
N PRO A 402 3.57 -16.01 -11.93
CA PRO A 402 2.15 -15.82 -11.58
C PRO A 402 1.26 -15.39 -12.75
N GLU A 403 1.79 -14.57 -13.66
CA GLU A 403 1.07 -13.96 -14.78
C GLU A 403 1.07 -14.82 -16.06
N ALA A 404 1.90 -15.86 -16.15
CA ALA A 404 1.97 -16.76 -17.29
C ALA A 404 0.63 -17.39 -17.74
N PRO A 405 -0.33 -17.76 -16.85
CA PRO A 405 -1.67 -18.19 -17.25
C PRO A 405 -2.43 -17.14 -18.08
N LEU A 406 -2.21 -15.85 -17.80
CA LEU A 406 -2.84 -14.73 -18.50
C LEU A 406 -2.32 -14.57 -19.93
N ALA A 407 -1.04 -14.88 -20.15
CA ALA A 407 -0.40 -14.87 -21.47
C ALA A 407 -0.81 -16.09 -22.30
N TYR A 408 -0.93 -17.26 -21.67
CA TYR A 408 -1.50 -18.46 -22.30
C TYR A 408 -2.95 -18.21 -22.73
N ASP A 409 -3.79 -17.71 -21.82
CA ASP A 409 -5.19 -17.39 -22.14
C ASP A 409 -5.34 -16.20 -23.11
N ALA A 410 -4.35 -15.30 -23.23
CA ALA A 410 -4.35 -14.26 -24.26
C ALA A 410 -4.23 -14.84 -25.68
N ILE A 411 -3.38 -15.85 -25.86
CA ILE A 411 -3.26 -16.55 -27.15
C ILE A 411 -4.53 -17.33 -27.49
N TRP A 412 -5.17 -17.98 -26.51
CA TRP A 412 -6.48 -18.60 -26.71
C TRP A 412 -7.59 -17.59 -27.05
N ALA A 413 -7.64 -16.45 -26.35
CA ALA A 413 -8.60 -15.38 -26.65
C ALA A 413 -8.44 -14.83 -28.08
N LEU A 414 -7.20 -14.73 -28.55
CA LEU A 414 -6.83 -14.29 -29.89
C LEU A 414 -7.22 -15.33 -30.97
N ALA A 415 -6.94 -16.61 -30.76
CA ALA A 415 -7.32 -17.65 -31.72
C ALA A 415 -8.85 -17.81 -31.86
N LEU A 416 -9.57 -17.73 -30.74
CA LEU A 416 -11.04 -17.70 -30.74
C LEU A 416 -11.58 -16.45 -31.46
N ALA A 417 -10.93 -15.30 -31.30
CA ALA A 417 -11.30 -14.09 -32.04
C ALA A 417 -11.03 -14.21 -33.54
N PHE A 418 -9.95 -14.89 -33.96
CA PHE A 418 -9.68 -15.17 -35.37
C PHE A 418 -10.74 -16.10 -35.99
N ASN A 419 -11.11 -17.19 -35.31
CA ASN A 419 -12.19 -18.10 -35.75
C ASN A 419 -13.55 -17.37 -35.83
N CYS A 420 -13.89 -16.57 -34.81
CA CYS A 420 -15.05 -15.67 -34.85
C CYS A 420 -14.98 -14.70 -36.05
N THR A 421 -13.81 -14.14 -36.36
CA THR A 421 -13.64 -13.20 -37.48
C THR A 421 -13.83 -13.92 -38.81
N MET A 422 -13.19 -15.07 -39.01
CA MET A 422 -13.30 -15.90 -40.23
C MET A 422 -14.75 -16.30 -40.52
N SER A 423 -15.51 -16.72 -39.50
CA SER A 423 -16.93 -17.06 -39.62
C SER A 423 -17.86 -15.84 -39.78
N SER A 424 -17.35 -14.63 -39.53
CA SER A 424 -18.12 -13.38 -39.55
C SER A 424 -17.74 -12.41 -40.69
N LEU A 425 -16.85 -12.81 -41.59
CA LEU A 425 -16.41 -12.07 -42.78
C LEU A 425 -17.25 -12.40 -44.03
N PRO A 426 -17.33 -11.50 -45.03
CA PRO A 426 -17.87 -11.81 -46.35
C PRO A 426 -17.04 -12.90 -47.07
N GLN A 427 -17.69 -13.72 -47.91
CA GLN A 427 -17.04 -14.86 -48.59
C GLN A 427 -15.83 -14.47 -49.48
N ASP A 428 -15.80 -13.22 -49.96
CA ASP A 428 -14.72 -12.69 -50.80
C ASP A 428 -13.50 -12.17 -50.00
N ILE A 429 -13.61 -12.02 -48.67
CA ILE A 429 -12.55 -11.44 -47.82
C ILE A 429 -12.00 -12.51 -46.89
N ARG A 430 -10.67 -12.67 -46.88
CA ARG A 430 -9.99 -13.66 -46.04
C ARG A 430 -8.94 -13.04 -45.11
N LEU A 431 -8.68 -13.71 -43.99
CA LEU A 431 -7.86 -13.19 -42.89
C LEU A 431 -6.38 -13.07 -43.28
N GLU A 432 -5.87 -13.98 -44.11
CA GLU A 432 -4.49 -13.95 -44.65
C GLU A 432 -4.21 -12.80 -45.63
N GLN A 433 -5.26 -12.10 -46.09
CA GLN A 433 -5.16 -10.95 -47.01
C GLN A 433 -5.16 -9.59 -46.29
N PHE A 434 -5.21 -9.58 -44.95
CA PHE A 434 -5.26 -8.36 -44.14
C PHE A 434 -4.12 -7.38 -44.46
N THR A 435 -4.46 -6.09 -44.47
CA THR A 435 -3.50 -4.98 -44.55
C THR A 435 -3.82 -3.94 -43.48
N TYR A 436 -2.81 -3.18 -43.03
CA TYR A 436 -3.01 -2.14 -42.00
C TYR A 436 -3.97 -0.99 -42.40
N ASN A 437 -4.46 -0.96 -43.65
CA ASN A 437 -5.48 -0.02 -44.12
C ASN A 437 -6.90 -0.62 -44.11
N ASP A 438 -7.05 -1.91 -43.80
CA ASP A 438 -8.32 -2.62 -43.82
C ASP A 438 -9.11 -2.38 -42.52
N THR A 439 -10.08 -1.47 -42.61
CA THR A 439 -11.00 -1.17 -41.52
C THR A 439 -12.11 -2.21 -41.36
N VAL A 440 -12.39 -3.05 -42.36
CA VAL A 440 -13.47 -4.04 -42.33
C VAL A 440 -13.05 -5.22 -41.47
N VAL A 441 -11.90 -5.82 -41.78
CA VAL A 441 -11.32 -6.92 -40.99
C VAL A 441 -10.98 -6.44 -39.59
N ALA A 442 -10.40 -5.24 -39.44
CA ALA A 442 -10.04 -4.69 -38.13
C ALA A 442 -11.25 -4.44 -37.21
N ASN A 443 -12.33 -3.83 -37.71
CA ASN A 443 -13.55 -3.64 -36.92
C ASN A 443 -14.19 -4.98 -36.54
N ARG A 444 -14.20 -5.96 -37.47
CA ARG A 444 -14.78 -7.29 -37.21
C ARG A 444 -13.97 -8.08 -36.18
N LEU A 445 -12.64 -7.98 -36.25
CA LEU A 445 -11.72 -8.54 -35.26
C LEU A 445 -11.89 -7.87 -33.90
N PHE A 446 -12.08 -6.55 -33.84
CA PHE A 446 -12.37 -5.83 -32.60
C PHE A 446 -13.69 -6.27 -31.96
N GLU A 447 -14.77 -6.42 -32.75
CA GLU A 447 -16.06 -6.97 -32.29
C GLU A 447 -15.90 -8.39 -31.74
N CYS A 448 -15.16 -9.24 -32.45
CA CYS A 448 -14.89 -10.61 -32.02
C CYS A 448 -14.08 -10.66 -30.72
N VAL A 449 -12.96 -9.93 -30.60
CA VAL A 449 -12.18 -9.87 -29.34
C VAL A 449 -13.03 -9.34 -28.19
N LYS A 450 -13.89 -8.34 -28.40
CA LYS A 450 -14.81 -7.83 -27.36
C LYS A 450 -15.76 -8.92 -26.86
N ASN A 451 -16.31 -9.72 -27.78
CA ASN A 451 -17.32 -10.73 -27.49
C ASN A 451 -16.72 -12.11 -27.10
N THR A 452 -15.40 -12.27 -27.12
CA THR A 452 -14.72 -13.51 -26.71
C THR A 452 -14.99 -13.83 -25.23
N GLN A 453 -15.70 -14.94 -25.00
CA GLN A 453 -15.95 -15.50 -23.67
C GLN A 453 -15.64 -17.00 -23.66
N PHE A 454 -14.71 -17.44 -22.79
CA PHE A 454 -14.34 -18.86 -22.64
C PHE A 454 -13.76 -19.13 -21.25
N LYS A 455 -13.61 -20.41 -20.90
CA LYS A 455 -12.89 -20.84 -19.69
C LYS A 455 -11.45 -21.18 -20.03
N GLY A 456 -10.53 -20.33 -19.59
CA GLY A 456 -9.09 -20.49 -19.68
C GLY A 456 -8.47 -21.11 -18.41
N VAL A 457 -7.15 -21.27 -18.40
CA VAL A 457 -6.39 -21.82 -17.25
C VAL A 457 -6.36 -20.84 -16.06
N SER A 458 -6.50 -19.55 -16.32
CA SER A 458 -6.73 -18.50 -15.33
C SER A 458 -8.20 -18.35 -14.91
N GLY A 459 -9.09 -19.25 -15.36
CA GLY A 459 -10.51 -19.25 -15.04
C GLY A 459 -11.37 -18.64 -16.15
N GLN A 460 -12.51 -18.04 -15.80
CA GLN A 460 -13.36 -17.39 -16.79
C GLN A 460 -12.65 -16.17 -17.40
N VAL A 461 -12.63 -16.10 -18.73
CA VAL A 461 -12.15 -14.95 -19.51
C VAL A 461 -13.35 -14.30 -20.18
N MET A 462 -13.42 -12.97 -20.07
CA MET A 462 -14.33 -12.05 -20.76
C MET A 462 -13.79 -10.61 -20.54
N PHE A 463 -14.10 -9.70 -21.46
CA PHE A 463 -13.66 -8.30 -21.38
C PHE A 463 -14.82 -7.35 -21.08
N SER A 464 -14.53 -6.28 -20.33
CA SER A 464 -15.46 -5.16 -20.12
C SER A 464 -15.52 -4.23 -21.34
N ASP A 465 -16.47 -3.29 -21.33
CA ASP A 465 -16.46 -2.17 -22.30
C ASP A 465 -15.18 -1.32 -22.24
N SER A 466 -14.49 -1.25 -21.09
CA SER A 466 -13.18 -0.61 -20.95
C SER A 466 -12.00 -1.46 -21.46
N GLY A 467 -12.24 -2.70 -21.90
CA GLY A 467 -11.21 -3.63 -22.40
C GLY A 467 -10.45 -4.38 -21.30
N ASP A 468 -10.82 -4.16 -20.05
CA ASP A 468 -10.27 -4.83 -18.89
C ASP A 468 -10.88 -6.22 -18.74
N ARG A 469 -10.09 -7.22 -18.36
CA ARG A 469 -10.66 -8.51 -17.96
C ARG A 469 -11.54 -8.35 -16.72
N ILE A 470 -12.75 -8.90 -16.79
CA ILE A 470 -13.61 -9.09 -15.62
C ILE A 470 -13.13 -10.34 -14.87
N ALA A 471 -12.77 -10.18 -13.60
CA ALA A 471 -12.22 -11.21 -12.75
C ALA A 471 -12.59 -10.98 -11.27
N ARG A 472 -12.61 -12.06 -10.47
CA ARG A 472 -12.80 -11.99 -9.02
C ARG A 472 -11.48 -11.66 -8.32
N THR A 473 -11.57 -10.99 -7.17
CA THR A 473 -10.43 -10.77 -6.28
C THR A 473 -10.33 -11.95 -5.30
N GLN A 474 -9.17 -12.60 -5.22
CA GLN A 474 -8.79 -13.53 -4.15
C GLN A 474 -8.23 -12.73 -2.97
N ILE A 475 -8.58 -13.16 -1.75
CA ILE A 475 -8.12 -12.54 -0.50
C ILE A 475 -7.47 -13.63 0.34
N GLU A 476 -6.27 -13.37 0.81
CA GLU A 476 -5.47 -14.34 1.56
C GLU A 476 -4.76 -13.66 2.72
N GLN A 477 -4.18 -14.48 3.59
CA GLN A 477 -3.34 -14.03 4.69
C GLN A 477 -2.15 -14.95 4.86
N MET A 478 -0.98 -14.37 5.16
CA MET A 478 0.20 -15.13 5.57
C MET A 478 0.00 -15.63 7.01
N GLN A 479 -0.05 -16.96 7.18
CA GLN A 479 -0.15 -17.65 8.45
C GLN A 479 0.99 -18.68 8.55
N ASP A 480 1.92 -18.46 9.48
CA ASP A 480 3.07 -19.34 9.77
C ASP A 480 3.86 -19.77 8.51
N GLY A 481 4.22 -18.77 7.70
CA GLY A 481 5.01 -18.93 6.47
C GLY A 481 4.24 -19.47 5.25
N LYS A 482 2.89 -19.50 5.30
CA LYS A 482 2.04 -19.98 4.20
C LYS A 482 0.88 -19.03 3.93
N TYR A 483 0.47 -18.89 2.66
CA TYR A 483 -0.77 -18.17 2.33
C TYR A 483 -1.99 -19.07 2.50
N VAL A 484 -2.98 -18.56 3.23
CA VAL A 484 -4.28 -19.20 3.43
C VAL A 484 -5.34 -18.31 2.80
N VAL A 485 -6.09 -18.86 1.83
CA VAL A 485 -7.21 -18.17 1.20
C VAL A 485 -8.32 -17.96 2.23
N LEU A 486 -8.70 -16.70 2.43
CA LEU A 486 -9.75 -16.29 3.37
C LEU A 486 -11.09 -16.03 2.70
N GLY A 487 -11.09 -15.74 1.39
CA GLY A 487 -12.30 -15.53 0.63
C GLY A 487 -12.09 -14.99 -0.78
N TYR A 488 -13.22 -14.74 -1.45
CA TYR A 488 -13.31 -14.18 -2.78
C TYR A 488 -14.27 -12.99 -2.79
N TYR A 489 -13.92 -11.93 -3.51
CA TYR A 489 -14.81 -10.80 -3.77
C TYR A 489 -15.11 -10.67 -5.26
N ASP A 490 -16.40 -10.63 -5.57
CA ASP A 490 -16.92 -10.43 -6.92
C ASP A 490 -17.40 -8.99 -7.06
N THR A 491 -16.68 -8.19 -7.86
CA THR A 491 -16.95 -6.76 -8.07
C THR A 491 -18.27 -6.50 -8.80
N THR A 492 -18.77 -7.46 -9.57
CA THR A 492 -19.99 -7.32 -10.37
C THR A 492 -21.26 -7.53 -9.54
N SER A 493 -21.22 -8.49 -8.62
CA SER A 493 -22.32 -8.81 -7.71
C SER A 493 -22.17 -8.20 -6.31
N GLN A 494 -21.06 -7.52 -6.05
CA GLN A 494 -20.67 -6.92 -4.75
C GLN A 494 -20.64 -7.94 -3.59
N ARG A 495 -20.51 -9.22 -3.91
CA ARG A 495 -20.56 -10.34 -2.98
C ARG A 495 -19.17 -10.67 -2.46
N LEU A 496 -19.06 -10.78 -1.14
CA LEU A 496 -17.89 -11.29 -0.43
C LEU A 496 -18.21 -12.70 0.06
N ASP A 497 -17.65 -13.71 -0.60
CA ASP A 497 -17.67 -15.10 -0.13
C ASP A 497 -16.46 -15.30 0.80
N TRP A 498 -16.72 -15.48 2.09
CA TRP A 498 -15.70 -15.47 3.15
C TRP A 498 -15.72 -16.75 3.99
N VAL A 499 -14.56 -17.18 4.46
CA VAL A 499 -14.35 -18.51 5.10
C VAL A 499 -14.11 -18.39 6.63
N ASP A 500 -14.01 -17.16 7.17
CA ASP A 500 -13.84 -16.85 8.60
C ASP A 500 -12.61 -17.54 9.27
N HIS A 501 -11.55 -17.72 8.47
CA HIS A 501 -10.25 -18.28 8.89
C HIS A 501 -9.19 -17.21 9.23
N GLU A 502 -9.55 -15.93 9.36
CA GLU A 502 -8.57 -14.87 9.65
C GLU A 502 -7.96 -14.98 11.06
N LEU A 503 -6.63 -14.90 11.12
CA LEU A 503 -5.87 -14.90 12.36
C LEU A 503 -5.31 -13.50 12.65
N PHE A 504 -5.27 -13.14 13.94
CA PHE A 504 -4.68 -11.90 14.42
C PHE A 504 -3.81 -12.20 15.65
N PHE A 505 -2.69 -11.48 15.80
CA PHE A 505 -1.71 -11.68 16.87
C PHE A 505 -2.34 -11.82 18.27
N GLY A 506 -2.32 -13.04 18.81
CA GLY A 506 -2.89 -13.35 20.13
C GLY A 506 -4.41 -13.44 20.17
N GLY A 507 -5.05 -13.91 19.08
CA GLY A 507 -6.36 -14.59 19.10
C GLY A 507 -7.55 -13.79 19.65
N LYS A 508 -7.56 -12.47 19.50
CA LYS A 508 -8.58 -11.57 20.11
C LYS A 508 -9.15 -10.56 19.11
N GLY A 509 -9.34 -11.01 17.86
CA GLY A 509 -9.93 -10.22 16.77
C GLY A 509 -9.00 -9.12 16.21
N PRO A 510 -9.51 -8.32 15.25
CA PRO A 510 -8.76 -7.26 14.58
C PRO A 510 -8.34 -6.14 15.57
N PRO A 511 -7.19 -5.47 15.33
CA PRO A 511 -6.78 -4.31 16.12
C PRO A 511 -7.64 -3.07 15.81
N PRO A 512 -7.79 -2.14 16.76
CA PRO A 512 -8.39 -0.84 16.51
C PRO A 512 -7.45 0.06 15.70
N ASP A 513 -8.01 0.77 14.73
CA ASP A 513 -7.32 1.67 13.80
C ASP A 513 -6.63 2.89 14.44
N SER A 514 -6.93 3.16 15.72
CA SER A 514 -6.55 4.38 16.41
C SER A 514 -6.40 4.19 17.93
N THR A 515 -5.78 5.17 18.59
CA THR A 515 -5.72 5.26 20.06
C THR A 515 -7.08 5.67 20.62
N ILE A 516 -7.74 4.79 21.39
CA ILE A 516 -8.99 5.13 22.08
C ILE A 516 -8.67 6.01 23.29
N ILE A 517 -8.78 7.33 23.13
CA ILE A 517 -8.63 8.30 24.21
C ILE A 517 -9.80 8.11 25.19
N LYS A 518 -9.47 7.87 26.47
CA LYS A 518 -10.44 7.82 27.57
C LYS A 518 -10.12 8.91 28.57
N GLU A 519 -10.96 9.94 28.61
CA GLU A 519 -10.87 10.97 29.65
C GLU A 519 -11.25 10.37 31.02
N SER A 520 -10.40 10.60 32.01
CA SER A 520 -10.66 10.23 33.41
C SER A 520 -10.47 11.45 34.31
N LEU A 521 -11.28 11.54 35.37
CA LEU A 521 -11.14 12.59 36.38
C LEU A 521 -10.03 12.19 37.36
N LEU A 522 -9.03 13.06 37.52
CA LEU A 522 -8.09 12.97 38.63
C LEU A 522 -8.87 13.22 39.94
N THR A 523 -8.79 12.27 40.87
CA THR A 523 -9.51 12.29 42.17
C THR A 523 -8.52 12.09 43.32
N VAL A 524 -8.91 12.50 44.53
CA VAL A 524 -8.09 12.29 45.73
C VAL A 524 -8.16 10.83 46.15
N SER A 525 -7.01 10.18 46.37
CA SER A 525 -6.96 8.78 46.82
C SER A 525 -7.78 8.59 48.11
N LYS A 526 -8.60 7.53 48.11
CA LYS A 526 -9.54 7.26 49.20
C LYS A 526 -8.86 7.12 50.57
N SER A 527 -7.66 6.53 50.61
CA SER A 527 -6.89 6.33 51.84
C SER A 527 -6.42 7.65 52.46
N LEU A 528 -5.95 8.60 51.63
CA LEU A 528 -5.54 9.93 52.08
C LEU A 528 -6.75 10.73 52.58
N TYR A 529 -7.88 10.67 51.87
CA TYR A 529 -9.12 11.33 52.27
C TYR A 529 -9.62 10.83 53.64
N ILE A 530 -9.62 9.51 53.87
CA ILE A 530 -10.03 8.92 55.16
C ILE A 530 -9.06 9.34 56.29
N GLY A 531 -7.75 9.32 56.05
CA GLY A 531 -6.77 9.75 57.06
C GLY A 531 -6.95 11.21 57.49
N VAL A 532 -7.14 12.12 56.52
CA VAL A 532 -7.42 13.54 56.80
C VAL A 532 -8.78 13.72 57.48
N PHE A 533 -9.81 12.96 57.09
CA PHE A 533 -11.13 13.01 57.72
C PHE A 533 -11.08 12.61 59.21
N ILE A 534 -10.34 11.56 59.56
CA ILE A 534 -10.16 11.13 60.97
C ILE A 534 -9.48 12.24 61.79
N LEU A 535 -8.43 12.88 61.25
CA LEU A 535 -7.75 14.01 61.90
C LEU A 535 -8.71 15.21 62.10
N VAL A 536 -9.59 15.50 61.14
CA VAL A 536 -10.63 16.52 61.29
C VAL A 536 -11.63 16.17 62.40
N VAL A 537 -12.09 14.92 62.47
CA VAL A 537 -13.02 14.47 63.54
C VAL A 537 -12.38 14.64 64.92
N ILE A 538 -11.11 14.27 65.09
CA ILE A 538 -10.36 14.49 66.34
C ILE A 538 -10.25 15.99 66.66
N GLY A 539 -9.96 16.83 65.67
CA GLY A 539 -9.93 18.29 65.82
C GLY A 539 -11.27 18.89 66.27
N LEU A 540 -12.38 18.44 65.69
CA LEU A 540 -13.73 18.89 66.06
C LEU A 540 -14.13 18.45 67.48
N LEU A 541 -13.72 17.25 67.93
CA LEU A 541 -13.94 16.80 69.31
C LEU A 541 -13.16 17.65 70.32
N MET A 542 -11.90 18.01 70.02
CA MET A 542 -11.11 18.92 70.87
C MET A 542 -11.70 20.34 70.89
N ALA A 543 -12.21 20.83 69.76
CA ALA A 543 -12.90 22.12 69.68
C ALA A 543 -14.20 22.14 70.51
N LEU A 544 -14.97 21.05 70.50
CA LEU A 544 -16.17 20.91 71.33
C LEU A 544 -15.83 20.85 72.83
N ALA A 545 -14.81 20.07 73.21
CA ALA A 545 -14.37 19.96 74.60
C ALA A 545 -13.87 21.31 75.17
N THR A 546 -13.09 22.06 74.38
CA THR A 546 -12.62 23.41 74.77
C THR A 546 -13.73 24.45 74.81
N PHE A 547 -14.75 24.35 73.94
CA PHE A 547 -15.96 25.17 74.03
C PHE A 547 -16.76 24.89 75.30
N ILE A 548 -17.02 23.61 75.61
CA ILE A 548 -17.73 23.21 76.84
C ILE A 548 -16.98 23.68 78.09
N PHE A 549 -15.65 23.54 78.11
CA PHE A 549 -14.80 24.05 79.20
C PHE A 549 -14.94 25.58 79.37
N ASN A 550 -14.85 26.34 78.27
CA ASN A 550 -14.98 27.80 78.30
C ASN A 550 -16.36 28.24 78.82
N VAL A 551 -17.43 27.58 78.37
CA VAL A 551 -18.82 27.86 78.78
C VAL A 551 -19.10 27.47 80.24
N TYR A 552 -18.59 26.31 80.70
CA TYR A 552 -18.83 25.83 82.07
C TYR A 552 -18.12 26.68 83.13
N TYR A 553 -16.93 27.21 82.81
CA TYR A 553 -16.12 28.01 83.75
C TYR A 553 -16.25 29.54 83.58
N LEU A 554 -17.29 30.04 82.88
CA LEU A 554 -17.55 31.48 82.67
C LEU A 554 -17.64 32.33 83.96
N THR A 555 -17.85 31.71 85.13
CA THR A 555 -17.92 32.37 86.43
C THR A 555 -16.58 32.47 87.17
N ARG A 556 -15.50 31.88 86.63
CA ARG A 556 -14.13 31.99 87.19
C ARG A 556 -13.46 33.24 86.63
N SER A 557 -12.98 34.15 87.49
CA SER A 557 -12.28 35.38 87.09
C SER A 557 -11.19 35.14 86.02
N ILE A 558 -10.31 34.13 86.19
CA ILE A 558 -9.28 33.78 85.20
C ILE A 558 -9.85 33.59 83.78
N VAL A 559 -11.04 32.99 83.65
CA VAL A 559 -11.71 32.80 82.35
C VAL A 559 -12.36 34.10 81.85
N GLN A 560 -12.90 34.92 82.76
CA GLN A 560 -13.49 36.24 82.46
C GLN A 560 -12.44 37.23 81.94
N GLU A 561 -11.29 37.37 82.64
CA GLU A 561 -10.15 38.18 82.19
C GLU A 561 -9.63 37.72 80.82
N SER A 562 -9.72 36.41 80.53
CA SER A 562 -9.31 35.85 79.25
C SER A 562 -10.22 36.24 78.06
N GLN A 563 -11.25 37.07 78.27
CA GLN A 563 -12.24 37.48 77.27
C GLN A 563 -12.91 36.27 76.58
N PRO A 564 -13.80 35.54 77.28
CA PRO A 564 -14.25 34.22 76.86
C PRO A 564 -15.06 34.24 75.56
N GLN A 565 -15.71 35.36 75.24
CA GLN A 565 -16.43 35.53 73.97
C GLN A 565 -15.49 35.63 72.75
N CYS A 566 -14.30 36.23 72.90
CA CYS A 566 -13.27 36.18 71.86
C CYS A 566 -12.75 34.74 71.66
N ASN A 567 -12.61 33.95 72.74
CA ASN A 567 -12.26 32.52 72.65
C ASN A 567 -13.35 31.71 71.92
N ASN A 568 -14.64 32.02 72.16
CA ASN A 568 -15.75 31.36 71.46
C ASN A 568 -15.71 31.63 69.95
N VAL A 569 -15.46 32.88 69.52
CA VAL A 569 -15.31 33.22 68.10
C VAL A 569 -14.10 32.52 67.47
N LEU A 570 -12.98 32.43 68.20
CA LEU A 570 -11.80 31.66 67.78
C LEU A 570 -12.14 30.19 67.50
N ILE A 571 -12.82 29.53 68.45
CA ILE A 571 -13.20 28.11 68.32
C ILE A 571 -14.12 27.88 67.11
N VAL A 572 -15.12 28.77 66.90
CA VAL A 572 -15.99 28.70 65.70
C VAL A 572 -15.21 28.91 64.41
N GLY A 573 -14.21 29.80 64.40
CA GLY A 573 -13.32 29.96 63.25
C GLY A 573 -12.51 28.69 62.94
N CYS A 574 -11.95 28.05 63.97
CA CYS A 574 -11.21 26.80 63.84
C CYS A 574 -12.08 25.65 63.32
N THR A 575 -13.31 25.46 63.83
CA THR A 575 -14.19 24.38 63.35
C THR A 575 -14.61 24.55 61.89
N LEU A 576 -14.85 25.79 61.44
CA LEU A 576 -15.10 26.10 60.03
C LEU A 576 -13.90 25.78 59.13
N CYS A 577 -12.67 26.13 59.56
CA CYS A 577 -11.45 25.75 58.84
C CYS A 577 -11.30 24.22 58.72
N SER A 578 -11.52 23.47 59.82
CA SER A 578 -11.47 22.00 59.81
C SER A 578 -12.54 21.39 58.90
N LEU A 579 -13.76 21.93 58.90
CA LEU A 579 -14.84 21.49 58.00
C LEU A 579 -14.51 21.75 56.52
N SER A 580 -13.86 22.88 56.21
CA SER A 580 -13.41 23.18 54.85
C SER A 580 -12.43 22.13 54.30
N LEU A 581 -11.57 21.56 55.15
CA LEU A 581 -10.57 20.58 54.71
C LEU A 581 -11.22 19.30 54.17
N VAL A 582 -12.35 18.88 54.77
CA VAL A 582 -13.17 17.76 54.28
C VAL A 582 -13.76 18.07 52.90
N LEU A 583 -14.27 19.28 52.69
CA LEU A 583 -14.83 19.71 51.41
C LEU A 583 -13.77 19.88 50.31
N MET A 584 -12.52 20.18 50.68
CA MET A 584 -11.41 20.29 49.73
C MET A 584 -10.93 18.93 49.20
N GLY A 585 -11.09 17.85 49.97
CA GLY A 585 -10.73 16.49 49.55
C GLY A 585 -11.70 15.83 48.57
N LEU A 586 -12.78 16.51 48.18
CA LEU A 586 -13.81 16.00 47.26
C LEU A 586 -13.63 16.55 45.83
N PRO A 587 -13.77 15.73 44.77
CA PRO A 587 -14.13 14.31 44.77
C PRO A 587 -12.98 13.39 45.20
N ALA A 588 -13.28 12.54 46.18
CA ALA A 588 -12.47 11.39 46.52
C ALA A 588 -12.78 10.23 45.57
N GLU A 589 -11.81 9.33 45.40
CA GLU A 589 -11.90 8.12 44.59
C GLU A 589 -13.16 7.29 44.92
N GLY A 590 -14.00 7.06 43.89
CA GLY A 590 -15.29 6.38 44.00
C GLY A 590 -16.50 7.28 44.29
N VAL A 591 -16.32 8.58 44.55
CA VAL A 591 -17.42 9.53 44.81
C VAL A 591 -17.62 10.48 43.63
N ALA A 592 -18.52 10.11 42.71
CA ALA A 592 -18.88 10.94 41.56
C ALA A 592 -19.98 11.96 41.92
N PHE A 593 -19.76 13.24 41.60
CA PHE A 593 -20.76 14.31 41.76
C PHE A 593 -21.31 14.77 40.40
N PRO A 594 -22.60 15.15 40.32
CA PRO A 594 -23.14 15.86 39.15
C PRO A 594 -22.37 17.16 38.88
N ARG A 595 -22.20 17.52 37.60
CA ARG A 595 -21.43 18.71 37.17
C ARG A 595 -21.93 20.01 37.84
N GLN A 596 -23.23 20.13 38.09
CA GLN A 596 -23.84 21.26 38.81
C GLN A 596 -23.41 21.30 40.29
N SER A 597 -23.47 20.17 40.99
CA SER A 597 -23.06 20.02 42.40
C SER A 597 -21.57 20.31 42.60
N PHE A 598 -20.72 19.92 41.64
CA PHE A 598 -19.29 20.24 41.69
C PHE A 598 -19.00 21.74 41.65
N SER A 599 -19.77 22.53 40.89
CA SER A 599 -19.64 24.00 40.90
C SER A 599 -20.01 24.59 42.27
N LEU A 600 -21.06 24.08 42.91
CA LEU A 600 -21.46 24.50 44.26
C LEU A 600 -20.39 24.16 45.30
N LEU A 601 -19.85 22.93 45.26
CA LEU A 601 -18.75 22.46 46.10
C LEU A 601 -17.47 23.30 45.92
N CYS A 602 -17.15 23.68 44.67
CA CYS A 602 -15.98 24.49 44.35
C CYS A 602 -16.05 25.89 44.98
N HIS A 603 -17.26 26.45 45.14
CA HIS A 603 -17.49 27.71 45.84
C HIS A 603 -17.51 27.53 47.37
N SER A 604 -18.25 26.54 47.88
CA SER A 604 -18.44 26.38 49.34
C SER A 604 -17.12 26.12 50.08
N ARG A 605 -16.22 25.31 49.52
CA ARG A 605 -14.88 25.07 50.08
C ARG A 605 -14.07 26.37 50.28
N ILE A 606 -14.18 27.34 49.35
CA ILE A 606 -13.45 28.61 49.45
C ILE A 606 -14.15 29.53 50.45
N SER A 607 -15.48 29.65 50.37
CA SER A 607 -16.26 30.51 51.27
C SER A 607 -16.11 30.10 52.74
N ILE A 608 -16.15 28.80 53.04
CA ILE A 608 -16.06 28.28 54.42
C ILE A 608 -14.65 28.51 54.98
N LEU A 609 -13.59 28.27 54.20
CA LEU A 609 -12.22 28.58 54.63
C LEU A 609 -12.03 30.07 54.96
N MET A 610 -12.47 30.95 54.07
CA MET A 610 -12.30 32.41 54.25
C MET A 610 -13.02 32.93 55.50
N ILE A 611 -14.25 32.46 55.75
CA ILE A 611 -15.02 32.84 56.95
C ILE A 611 -14.35 32.27 58.21
N GLY A 612 -13.98 30.98 58.21
CA GLY A 612 -13.34 30.34 59.35
C GLY A 612 -12.01 30.98 59.73
N PHE A 613 -11.14 31.22 58.76
CA PHE A 613 -9.85 31.89 58.97
C PHE A 613 -10.03 33.28 59.58
N THR A 614 -11.06 34.01 59.16
CA THR A 614 -11.29 35.39 59.60
C THR A 614 -11.92 35.47 60.98
N PHE A 615 -12.75 34.51 61.38
CA PHE A 615 -13.20 34.38 62.76
C PHE A 615 -12.03 34.02 63.68
N ALA A 616 -11.17 33.08 63.27
CA ALA A 616 -10.00 32.66 64.04
C ALA A 616 -8.95 33.78 64.19
N TYR A 617 -8.45 34.32 63.07
CA TYR A 617 -7.44 35.37 63.09
C TYR A 617 -7.98 36.72 63.60
N GLY A 618 -9.23 37.07 63.26
CA GLY A 618 -9.87 38.31 63.70
C GLY A 618 -10.10 38.37 65.21
N SER A 619 -10.41 37.25 65.87
CA SER A 619 -10.54 37.18 67.33
C SER A 619 -9.19 37.22 68.05
N MET A 620 -8.13 36.62 67.49
CA MET A 620 -6.76 36.82 67.98
C MET A 620 -6.30 38.28 67.84
N PHE A 621 -6.52 38.88 66.67
CA PHE A 621 -6.16 40.28 66.41
C PHE A 621 -6.93 41.24 67.33
N ALA A 622 -8.24 41.01 67.53
CA ALA A 622 -9.04 41.80 68.46
C ALA A 622 -8.45 41.78 69.88
N LYS A 623 -8.03 40.62 70.40
CA LYS A 623 -7.35 40.53 71.70
C LYS A 623 -6.09 41.39 71.79
N VAL A 624 -5.19 41.26 70.82
CA VAL A 624 -3.95 42.06 70.76
C VAL A 624 -4.26 43.55 70.64
N TRP A 625 -5.26 43.93 69.85
CA TRP A 625 -5.70 45.31 69.67
C TRP A 625 -6.30 45.91 70.95
N ILE A 626 -7.05 45.15 71.75
CA ILE A 626 -7.58 45.60 73.05
C ILE A 626 -6.43 45.85 74.03
N VAL A 627 -5.47 44.93 74.14
CA VAL A 627 -4.28 45.12 74.99
C VAL A 627 -3.48 46.35 74.57
N HIS A 628 -3.26 46.54 73.26
CA HIS A 628 -2.60 47.74 72.73
C HIS A 628 -3.41 49.02 73.04
N ARG A 629 -4.74 49.00 72.91
CA ARG A 629 -5.59 50.15 73.26
C ARG A 629 -5.61 50.46 74.74
N MET A 630 -5.62 49.46 75.62
CA MET A 630 -5.59 49.69 77.08
C MET A 630 -4.27 50.34 77.48
N GLY A 631 -3.13 49.81 77.05
CA GLY A 631 -1.83 50.44 77.29
C GLY A 631 -1.67 51.82 76.63
N ALA A 632 -2.35 52.09 75.50
CA ALA A 632 -2.37 53.42 74.90
C ALA A 632 -3.27 54.40 75.66
N ASN A 633 -4.41 53.96 76.19
CA ASN A 633 -5.30 54.74 77.05
C ASN A 633 -4.62 55.08 78.38
N GLU A 634 -3.88 54.14 78.99
CA GLU A 634 -3.12 54.36 80.24
C GLU A 634 -2.08 55.49 80.09
N ASN A 635 -1.45 55.60 78.91
CA ASN A 635 -0.58 56.74 78.55
C ASN A 635 -1.35 58.04 78.22
N HIS A 636 -2.66 57.97 77.96
CA HIS A 636 -3.51 59.12 77.64
C HIS A 636 -4.21 59.71 78.87
N GLU A 637 -4.61 58.88 79.84
CA GLU A 637 -5.15 59.34 81.13
C GLU A 637 -4.10 60.11 81.95
N LEU A 638 -2.82 59.73 81.82
CA LEU A 638 -1.67 60.50 82.32
C LEU A 638 -1.50 61.89 81.64
N ALA A 639 -2.20 62.16 80.54
CA ALA A 639 -2.04 63.36 79.71
C ALA A 639 -3.27 64.28 79.66
N SER A 640 -4.48 63.82 80.00
CA SER A 640 -5.71 64.63 79.91
C SER A 640 -6.75 64.32 80.97
N TYR A 641 -6.94 65.23 81.93
CA TYR A 641 -8.12 65.29 82.79
C TYR A 641 -9.27 65.99 82.05
N GLN A 642 -10.50 65.49 82.24
CA GLN A 642 -11.76 65.99 81.66
C GLN A 642 -11.87 66.00 80.12
N LYS A 643 -12.67 65.07 79.58
CA LYS A 643 -14.07 65.39 79.24
C LYS A 643 -14.92 64.12 79.09
N ASP A 644 -16.18 64.18 79.49
CA ASP A 644 -17.12 63.06 79.38
C ASP A 644 -17.59 62.84 77.92
N GLU A 645 -17.36 61.63 77.40
CA GLU A 645 -18.13 61.02 76.31
C GLU A 645 -18.44 59.56 76.71
N GLU A 646 -19.58 59.02 76.28
CA GLU A 646 -20.09 57.74 76.78
C GLU A 646 -19.19 56.55 76.40
N GLU A 647 -18.70 55.80 77.40
CA GLU A 647 -17.97 54.54 77.18
C GLU A 647 -18.88 53.42 76.63
N GLY A 648 -19.18 53.49 75.34
CA GLY A 648 -19.66 52.33 74.58
C GLY A 648 -18.66 51.19 74.71
N SER A 649 -19.05 50.14 75.43
CA SER A 649 -18.12 49.11 75.95
C SER A 649 -17.13 48.59 74.90
N PRO A 650 -15.91 48.14 75.29
CA PRO A 650 -14.94 47.56 74.37
C PRO A 650 -15.52 46.48 73.45
N TRP A 651 -16.55 45.76 73.90
CA TRP A 651 -17.30 44.77 73.12
C TRP A 651 -18.03 45.33 71.90
N GLU A 652 -18.54 46.54 71.94
CA GLU A 652 -19.19 47.18 70.78
C GLU A 652 -18.16 47.50 69.69
N SER A 653 -16.99 48.03 70.07
CA SER A 653 -15.86 48.24 69.16
C SER A 653 -15.37 46.93 68.51
N ILE A 654 -15.27 45.84 69.29
CA ILE A 654 -14.88 44.51 68.79
C ILE A 654 -15.95 43.97 67.83
N ARG A 655 -17.24 44.06 68.19
CA ARG A 655 -18.36 43.62 67.34
C ARG A 655 -18.32 44.37 66.01
N MET A 656 -18.15 45.69 66.02
CA MET A 656 -18.06 46.51 64.82
C MET A 656 -16.83 46.16 63.95
N LEU A 657 -15.65 45.95 64.55
CA LEU A 657 -14.43 45.58 63.83
C LEU A 657 -14.59 44.21 63.13
N ILE A 658 -15.06 43.20 63.86
CA ILE A 658 -15.27 41.85 63.31
C ILE A 658 -16.36 41.88 62.24
N THR A 659 -17.50 42.55 62.48
CA THR A 659 -18.57 42.70 61.48
C THR A 659 -18.08 43.43 60.23
N ALA A 660 -17.23 44.46 60.36
CA ALA A 660 -16.66 45.17 59.22
C ALA A 660 -15.67 44.30 58.41
N MET A 661 -14.81 43.52 59.07
CA MET A 661 -13.91 42.58 58.40
C MET A 661 -14.68 41.47 57.66
N VAL A 662 -15.67 40.86 58.33
CA VAL A 662 -16.53 39.81 57.75
C VAL A 662 -17.39 40.37 56.61
N GLY A 663 -17.94 41.58 56.75
CA GLY A 663 -18.70 42.26 55.71
C GLY A 663 -17.86 42.57 54.46
N ARG A 664 -16.63 43.08 54.65
CA ARG A 664 -15.68 43.28 53.54
C ARG A 664 -15.34 41.96 52.84
N GLN A 665 -15.14 40.87 53.57
CA GLN A 665 -14.87 39.58 52.95
C GLN A 665 -16.09 38.94 52.28
N ALA A 666 -17.30 39.13 52.81
CA ALA A 666 -18.54 38.72 52.14
C ALA A 666 -18.71 39.44 50.80
N LEU A 667 -18.39 40.74 50.75
CA LEU A 667 -18.33 41.52 49.51
C LEU A 667 -17.27 40.98 48.53
N VAL A 668 -16.05 40.68 49.00
CA VAL A 668 -15.00 40.07 48.15
C VAL A 668 -15.43 38.70 47.63
N ALA A 669 -16.00 37.84 48.47
CA ALA A 669 -16.51 36.52 48.06
C ALA A 669 -17.65 36.64 47.03
N ALA A 670 -18.57 37.61 47.19
CA ALA A 670 -19.61 37.89 46.22
C ALA A 670 -19.07 38.44 44.90
N ALA A 671 -18.04 39.30 44.93
CA ALA A 671 -17.35 39.79 43.75
C ALA A 671 -16.62 38.67 43.00
N LEU A 672 -15.88 37.81 43.72
CA LEU A 672 -15.24 36.60 43.18
C LEU A 672 -16.26 35.64 42.56
N ARG A 673 -17.46 35.51 43.13
CA ARG A 673 -18.55 34.70 42.56
C ARG A 673 -19.04 35.26 41.21
N LYS A 674 -19.20 36.58 41.08
CA LYS A 674 -19.54 37.24 39.81
C LYS A 674 -18.44 37.09 38.75
N LEU A 675 -17.17 37.27 39.15
CA LEU A 675 -16.00 37.06 38.30
C LEU A 675 -15.89 35.61 37.83
N SER A 676 -16.11 34.63 38.72
CA SER A 676 -16.13 33.21 38.40
C SER A 676 -17.17 32.89 37.32
N THR A 677 -18.41 33.38 37.45
CA THR A 677 -19.46 33.16 36.44
C THR A 677 -19.11 33.77 35.09
N HIS A 678 -18.47 34.95 35.04
CA HIS A 678 -18.01 35.55 33.78
C HIS A 678 -16.83 34.81 33.15
N ALA A 679 -15.84 34.38 33.95
CA ALA A 679 -14.68 33.63 33.47
C ALA A 679 -15.07 32.24 32.93
N TYR A 680 -16.04 31.57 33.56
CA TYR A 680 -16.57 30.30 33.06
C TYR A 680 -17.34 30.50 31.74
N GLY A 681 -18.08 31.61 31.62
CA GLY A 681 -18.72 32.01 30.37
C GLY A 681 -17.74 32.29 29.23
N SER A 682 -16.61 32.98 29.50
CA SER A 682 -15.60 33.26 28.47
C SER A 682 -14.76 32.03 28.08
N LEU A 683 -14.59 31.07 28.99
CA LEU A 683 -14.01 29.76 28.67
C LEU A 683 -14.93 28.94 27.75
N ILE A 684 -16.25 28.97 27.96
CA ILE A 684 -17.24 28.34 27.06
C ILE A 684 -17.33 29.08 25.71
N ALA A 685 -17.08 30.40 25.68
CA ALA A 685 -17.08 31.19 24.45
C ALA A 685 -15.86 30.92 23.53
N ARG A 686 -14.81 30.23 24.02
CA ARG A 686 -13.75 29.71 23.14
C ARG A 686 -14.27 28.50 22.36
N ARG A 687 -14.77 28.78 21.15
CA ARG A 687 -15.03 27.78 20.09
C ARG A 687 -13.89 26.76 20.00
N PRO A 688 -14.16 25.50 19.59
CA PRO A 688 -13.09 24.59 19.22
C PRO A 688 -12.24 25.23 18.13
N CYS A 689 -10.91 25.18 18.29
CA CYS A 689 -10.00 25.52 17.20
C CYS A 689 -10.15 24.46 16.10
N ILE A 690 -10.93 24.79 15.07
CA ILE A 690 -10.85 24.10 13.78
C ILE A 690 -9.47 24.42 13.23
N LEU A 691 -8.52 23.49 13.44
CA LEU A 691 -7.19 23.62 12.89
C LEU A 691 -7.28 23.40 11.37
N ASN A 692 -6.83 24.40 10.62
CA ASN A 692 -6.91 24.59 9.18
C ASN A 692 -7.10 23.32 8.32
N GLN A 693 -8.10 23.37 7.45
CA GLN A 693 -8.00 22.71 6.15
C GLN A 693 -7.03 23.52 5.26
N VAL A 694 -5.95 22.88 4.83
CA VAL A 694 -5.26 23.10 3.54
C VAL A 694 -4.83 21.71 3.07
#